data_AF-A0A852YAX6-F1
#
_entry.id   AF-A0A852YAX6-F1
#
_cell.length_a   1.000
_cell.length_b   1.000
_cell.length_c   1.000
_cell.angle_alpha   90.00
_cell.angle_beta   90.00
_cell.angle_gamma   90.00
#
_symmetry.space_group_name_H-M   'P 1'
#
loop_
_entity.id
_entity.type
_entity.pdbx_description
1 polymer ?
#
loop_
_entity_poly.entity_id
_entity_poly.type
_entity_poly.pdbx_seq_one_letter_code
_entity_poly.pdbx_strand_id
1 'polypeptide(L)'
;MLLLPHPRRFDLPRVDAPPSRSGLPLLGALAPLVMAVVLWAVTQSIFSLLIGLLSPVLAFAGLLDRRLSARRQRRDEAARVRKELAALERRLSDHLDAERDRLARAARGPARVGAGATLRGDALEMPIALGSAQLPSALEWPTDDLGRLPAVLAAEAREVMRRSDRVRGPVVVDARGGLAVTIEGDADAGATGAAVRRALALRCALALPDDWDLLAPEGEDWCRGLARRVTTASPPEQGEPVSGGEWVLTGPAGEIRIGVPERASSAAMRLTIGVDDAMLAGDGVTHRLAAFRPQRVSRAQAALAIAARDRDTSPGATAGELPASVDYDELAGVVGRAGGLAAPLGLAVDGRPVLVDLVDDGPHAIVGGTTGSGKSELLVTWVLGMAARTPPSQLSLLLVDFKGGAAFAPLEQLPHVVGVLSDLDSQAARRAVVSLRTELLRRERMLAERRARSIEELDPGLMPRLVVVVDEFAALIAEQPELGAVVTDLAARGRSLGIHLVLCTQRPAGIVKDAVLANATLRVSLRVNNRHDSSSVIGSDAAAELPSLPRGRGVLAVEGRPVPMQVARATESDIAAVSENWRGAPTAAAFWTPGLPKLVTRADLVSLPAPPAPGLVFGLVDLPEQQRIGAAVYDPAVDGHLLVIGGRGAGTTTTLAAIAEAAGAAALVGSSCLPDAWALIQRVADLPSAPSKHAAGPLLLVDDVDRLLDEAGDEARVDLAALLVRAARSLEVGGGALVLGASRPLGGVSTLNSAIDRRLLLALPSREDHVMAGGDGRDWSVRRRPGSGIWGGAEIQVATAPAPPAHEIEVARVALDPTQTLAIATGRVGVVREGLRHAGTTTLTLDDVDRQGGALPLGIPVIGDIDDWLADFGALDRARRSGRLLVHAASPADVRALTRIRRPLPPLDPRRDEAWCIDGREVTRVTTPW
;
A
#
# COMPACT_ATOMS: atom_id res chain seq x y z
N MET A 1 -48.17 -22.61 2.92
CA MET A 1 -47.67 -22.19 4.25
C MET A 1 -46.20 -21.79 4.15
N LEU A 2 -45.80 -20.64 4.70
CA LEU A 2 -44.40 -20.16 4.69
C LEU A 2 -43.57 -21.12 5.56
N LEU A 3 -42.51 -21.72 5.02
CA LEU A 3 -41.63 -22.62 5.78
C LEU A 3 -40.81 -21.77 6.77
N LEU A 4 -41.32 -21.60 7.99
CA LEU A 4 -40.66 -20.85 9.05
C LEU A 4 -39.62 -21.71 9.80
N PRO A 5 -38.54 -21.10 10.29
CA PRO A 5 -37.48 -21.78 11.04
C PRO A 5 -37.95 -22.39 12.37
N HIS A 6 -37.20 -23.37 12.90
CA HIS A 6 -37.53 -24.01 14.18
C HIS A 6 -36.99 -23.20 15.37
N PRO A 7 -37.75 -23.08 16.46
CA PRO A 7 -37.32 -22.30 17.62
C PRO A 7 -36.04 -22.86 18.25
N ARG A 8 -35.06 -21.99 18.49
CA ARG A 8 -33.81 -22.34 19.20
C ARG A 8 -33.50 -21.32 20.27
N ARG A 9 -33.24 -21.82 21.48
CA ARG A 9 -33.00 -21.00 22.67
C ARG A 9 -31.51 -20.67 22.82
N PHE A 10 -31.21 -19.40 23.11
CA PHE A 10 -29.86 -18.92 23.44
C PHE A 10 -29.84 -18.23 24.81
N ASP A 11 -28.81 -18.53 25.60
CA ASP A 11 -28.66 -17.95 26.95
C ASP A 11 -27.82 -16.67 26.92
N LEU A 12 -28.19 -15.69 27.74
CA LEU A 12 -27.42 -14.46 27.95
C LEU A 12 -26.25 -14.68 28.92
N PRO A 13 -25.17 -13.87 28.84
CA PRO A 13 -24.06 -13.92 29.78
C PRO A 13 -24.52 -13.74 31.22
N ARG A 14 -23.96 -14.55 32.13
CA ARG A 14 -24.27 -14.45 33.57
C ARG A 14 -23.34 -13.44 34.23
N VAL A 15 -23.91 -12.62 35.10
CA VAL A 15 -23.16 -11.70 35.97
C VAL A 15 -23.08 -12.31 37.35
N ASP A 16 -21.87 -12.42 37.89
CA ASP A 16 -21.67 -12.91 39.25
C ASP A 16 -22.23 -11.89 40.26
N ALA A 17 -22.88 -12.39 41.31
CA ALA A 17 -23.44 -11.53 42.34
C ALA A 17 -22.31 -10.73 43.01
N PRO A 18 -22.48 -9.41 43.25
CA PRO A 18 -21.44 -8.62 43.89
C PRO A 18 -21.09 -9.22 45.25
N PRO A 19 -19.79 -9.26 45.63
CA PRO A 19 -19.37 -9.83 46.90
C PRO A 19 -20.14 -9.16 48.04
N SER A 20 -20.60 -9.96 49.00
CA SER A 20 -21.33 -9.46 50.17
C SER A 20 -20.48 -8.39 50.86
N ARG A 21 -21.11 -7.28 51.23
CA ARG A 21 -20.44 -6.16 51.91
C ARG A 21 -19.97 -6.64 53.28
N SER A 22 -18.74 -7.14 53.40
CA SER A 22 -18.12 -7.36 54.70
C SER A 22 -17.89 -5.99 55.35
N GLY A 23 -18.47 -5.80 56.54
CA GLY A 23 -18.33 -4.56 57.31
C GLY A 23 -16.85 -4.24 57.54
N LEU A 24 -16.53 -2.95 57.71
CA LEU A 24 -15.19 -2.54 58.13
C LEU A 24 -14.90 -3.23 59.48
N PRO A 25 -13.79 -4.00 59.62
CA PRO A 25 -13.43 -4.58 60.89
C PRO A 25 -12.90 -3.47 61.81
N LEU A 26 -13.82 -2.71 62.41
CA LEU A 26 -13.53 -1.59 63.31
C LEU A 26 -12.61 -2.02 64.47
N LEU A 27 -12.77 -3.27 64.94
CA LEU A 27 -11.91 -3.90 65.93
C LEU A 27 -10.44 -3.98 65.50
N GLY A 28 -10.17 -4.29 64.23
CA GLY A 28 -8.81 -4.38 63.71
C GLY A 28 -8.12 -3.01 63.53
N ALA A 29 -8.91 -1.95 63.28
CA ALA A 29 -8.38 -0.59 63.14
C ALA A 29 -8.13 0.10 64.51
N LEU A 30 -8.91 -0.28 65.55
CA LEU A 30 -8.82 0.28 66.89
C LEU A 30 -7.79 -0.43 67.78
N ALA A 31 -7.50 -1.72 67.54
CA ALA A 31 -6.57 -2.49 68.38
C ALA A 31 -5.16 -1.87 68.50
N PRO A 32 -4.51 -1.38 67.42
CA PRO A 32 -3.20 -0.73 67.52
C PRO A 32 -3.25 0.62 68.25
N LEU A 33 -4.36 1.34 68.15
CA LEU A 33 -4.57 2.62 68.86
C LEU A 33 -4.68 2.38 70.37
N VAL A 34 -5.46 1.39 70.78
CA VAL A 34 -5.59 0.99 72.19
C VAL A 34 -4.24 0.48 72.72
N MET A 35 -3.56 -0.36 71.95
CA MET A 35 -2.23 -0.89 72.32
C MET A 35 -1.20 0.24 72.48
N ALA A 36 -1.20 1.23 71.60
CA ALA A 36 -0.33 2.40 71.69
C ALA A 36 -0.57 3.23 72.97
N VAL A 37 -1.84 3.42 73.38
CA VAL A 37 -2.19 4.11 74.63
C VAL A 37 -1.73 3.32 75.85
N VAL A 38 -1.93 1.99 75.86
CA VAL A 38 -1.46 1.11 76.95
C VAL A 38 0.06 1.12 77.05
N LEU A 39 0.77 1.01 75.91
CA LEU A 39 2.24 1.08 75.89
C LEU A 39 2.75 2.45 76.36
N TRP A 40 2.10 3.55 75.98
CA TRP A 40 2.48 4.87 76.45
C TRP A 40 2.31 5.02 77.97
N ALA A 41 1.23 4.49 78.54
CA ALA A 41 1.00 4.52 79.98
C ALA A 41 2.13 3.81 80.76
N VAL A 42 2.65 2.71 80.23
CA VAL A 42 3.73 1.92 80.85
C VAL A 42 5.11 2.54 80.60
N THR A 43 5.39 2.97 79.36
CA THR A 43 6.75 3.34 78.93
C THR A 43 7.02 4.84 78.98
N GLN A 44 5.99 5.68 79.10
CA GLN A 44 6.03 7.15 79.03
C GLN A 44 6.70 7.71 77.76
N SER A 45 6.82 6.89 76.70
CA SER A 45 7.49 7.25 75.45
C SER A 45 6.52 7.85 74.43
N ILE A 46 6.80 9.07 73.96
CA ILE A 46 6.01 9.76 72.93
C ILE A 46 5.97 8.95 71.62
N PHE A 47 7.00 8.13 71.33
CA PHE A 47 7.04 7.28 70.14
C PHE A 47 5.91 6.25 70.09
N SER A 48 5.42 5.77 71.23
CA SER A 48 4.28 4.84 71.28
C SER A 48 2.99 5.48 70.77
N LEU A 49 2.77 6.77 71.05
CA LEU A 49 1.61 7.52 70.57
C LEU A 49 1.68 7.79 69.05
N LEU A 50 2.89 8.05 68.53
CA LEU A 50 3.11 8.23 67.08
C LEU A 50 2.76 6.97 66.28
N ILE A 51 3.07 5.77 66.81
CA ILE A 51 2.68 4.49 66.18
C ILE A 51 1.15 4.31 66.18
N GLY A 52 0.47 4.70 67.26
CA GLY A 52 -1.00 4.69 67.33
C GLY A 52 -1.65 5.60 66.28
N LEU A 53 -1.03 6.75 65.98
CA LEU A 53 -1.51 7.72 65.01
C LEU A 53 -1.39 7.26 63.55
N LEU A 54 -0.59 6.21 63.27
CA LEU A 54 -0.47 5.61 61.95
C LEU A 54 -1.65 4.66 61.63
N SER A 55 -2.35 4.13 62.65
CA SER A 55 -3.46 3.19 62.46
C SER A 55 -4.65 3.76 61.68
N PRO A 56 -5.14 4.99 61.96
CA PRO A 56 -6.17 5.64 61.15
C PRO A 56 -5.74 5.86 59.68
N VAL A 57 -4.46 6.14 59.44
CA VAL A 57 -3.92 6.35 58.09
C VAL A 57 -3.94 5.04 57.28
N LEU A 58 -3.53 3.93 57.89
CA LEU A 58 -3.61 2.58 57.29
C LEU A 58 -5.06 2.15 57.04
N ALA A 59 -5.98 2.43 57.96
CA ALA A 59 -7.40 2.16 57.77
C ALA A 59 -7.99 2.97 56.60
N PHE A 60 -7.59 4.23 56.46
CA PHE A 60 -7.99 5.08 55.33
C PHE A 60 -7.38 4.62 54.00
N ALA A 61 -6.12 4.19 54.00
CA ALA A 61 -5.47 3.59 52.84
C ALA A 61 -6.20 2.31 52.37
N GLY A 62 -6.60 1.45 53.30
CA GLY A 62 -7.42 0.26 53.00
C GLY A 62 -8.81 0.59 52.45
N LEU A 63 -9.43 1.69 52.88
CA LEU A 63 -10.70 2.19 52.32
C LEU A 63 -10.53 2.70 50.89
N LEU A 64 -9.44 3.41 50.61
CA LEU A 64 -9.12 3.91 49.27
C LEU A 64 -8.82 2.75 48.32
N ASP A 65 -8.05 1.76 48.77
CA ASP A 65 -7.69 0.58 47.98
C ASP A 65 -8.91 -0.30 47.66
N ARG A 66 -9.86 -0.42 48.60
CA ARG A 66 -11.16 -1.07 48.34
C ARG A 66 -11.98 -0.35 47.26
N ARG A 67 -11.99 0.99 47.25
CA ARG A 67 -12.69 1.78 46.23
C ARG A 67 -12.05 1.61 44.86
N LEU A 68 -10.72 1.57 44.78
CA LEU A 68 -9.98 1.37 43.54
C LEU A 68 -10.13 -0.06 43.01
N SER A 69 -10.00 -1.05 43.89
CA SER A 69 -10.15 -2.48 43.55
C SER A 69 -11.59 -2.81 43.14
N ALA A 70 -12.62 -2.27 43.80
CA ALA A 70 -14.01 -2.46 43.39
C ALA A 70 -14.37 -1.76 42.07
N ARG A 71 -13.62 -0.73 41.66
CA ARG A 71 -13.73 -0.10 40.33
C ARG A 71 -13.04 -0.94 39.26
N ARG A 72 -11.86 -1.50 39.56
CA ARG A 72 -11.14 -2.43 38.68
C ARG A 72 -11.94 -3.70 38.45
N GLN A 73 -12.40 -4.36 39.51
CA GLN A 73 -13.23 -5.56 39.41
C GLN A 73 -14.51 -5.32 38.60
N ARG A 74 -15.19 -4.18 38.79
CA ARG A 74 -16.36 -3.81 37.95
C ARG A 74 -16.01 -3.61 36.48
N ARG A 75 -14.82 -3.07 36.18
CA ARG A 75 -14.34 -2.91 34.79
C ARG A 75 -13.99 -4.26 34.17
N ASP A 76 -13.33 -5.13 34.92
CA ASP A 76 -12.90 -6.45 34.47
C ASP A 76 -14.10 -7.37 34.24
N GLU A 77 -15.10 -7.35 35.15
CA GLU A 77 -16.38 -8.04 35.01
C GLU A 77 -17.14 -7.56 33.76
N ALA A 78 -17.21 -6.23 33.54
CA ALA A 78 -17.85 -5.67 32.36
C ALA A 78 -17.10 -6.05 31.07
N ALA A 79 -15.77 -6.13 31.10
CA ALA A 79 -14.97 -6.58 29.96
C ALA A 79 -15.19 -8.08 29.67
N ARG A 80 -15.31 -8.92 30.70
CA ARG A 80 -15.67 -10.34 30.58
C ARG A 80 -17.04 -10.52 29.93
N VAL A 81 -18.05 -9.83 30.45
CA VAL A 81 -19.43 -9.89 29.94
C VAL A 81 -19.50 -9.42 28.49
N ARG A 82 -18.77 -8.35 28.12
CA ARG A 82 -18.67 -7.92 26.70
C ARG A 82 -18.01 -8.98 25.81
N LYS A 83 -16.96 -9.64 26.30
CA LYS A 83 -16.31 -10.73 25.56
C LYS A 83 -17.25 -11.91 25.37
N GLU A 84 -18.05 -12.25 26.37
CA GLU A 84 -19.08 -13.30 26.29
C GLU A 84 -20.22 -12.90 25.35
N LEU A 85 -20.66 -11.63 25.36
CA LEU A 85 -21.64 -11.07 24.40
C LEU A 85 -21.12 -11.15 22.96
N ALA A 86 -19.86 -10.81 22.71
CA ALA A 86 -19.25 -10.93 21.38
C ALA A 86 -19.12 -12.40 20.94
N ALA A 87 -18.87 -13.33 21.88
CA ALA A 87 -18.86 -14.76 21.59
C ALA A 87 -20.28 -15.32 21.33
N LEU A 88 -21.29 -14.77 22.01
CA LEU A 88 -22.70 -15.08 21.75
C LEU A 88 -23.12 -14.56 20.38
N GLU A 89 -22.74 -13.33 20.01
CA GLU A 89 -23.00 -12.74 18.69
C GLU A 89 -22.42 -13.58 17.55
N ARG A 90 -21.20 -14.11 17.71
CA ARG A 90 -20.62 -15.07 16.75
C ARG A 90 -21.42 -16.36 16.63
N ARG A 91 -21.77 -17.00 17.75
CA ARG A 91 -22.59 -18.23 17.75
C ARG A 91 -23.98 -18.00 17.15
N LEU A 92 -24.55 -16.81 17.34
CA LEU A 92 -25.79 -16.40 16.70
C LEU A 92 -25.58 -16.25 15.20
N SER A 93 -24.55 -15.54 14.74
CA SER A 93 -24.25 -15.41 13.31
C SER A 93 -24.08 -16.77 12.64
N ASP A 94 -23.26 -17.66 13.20
CA ASP A 94 -23.05 -19.01 12.67
C ASP A 94 -24.36 -19.81 12.59
N HIS A 95 -25.23 -19.65 13.59
CA HIS A 95 -26.52 -20.32 13.60
C HIS A 95 -27.46 -19.75 12.53
N LEU A 96 -27.54 -18.42 12.41
CA LEU A 96 -28.37 -17.75 11.40
C LEU A 96 -27.85 -18.06 9.99
N ASP A 97 -26.55 -18.22 9.79
CA ASP A 97 -25.94 -18.65 8.52
C ASP A 97 -26.23 -20.12 8.21
N ALA A 98 -26.11 -21.01 9.20
CA ALA A 98 -26.52 -22.42 9.03
C ALA A 98 -28.02 -22.55 8.73
N GLU A 99 -28.84 -21.67 9.29
CA GLU A 99 -30.28 -21.59 9.06
C GLU A 99 -30.60 -21.06 7.66
N ARG A 100 -29.88 -20.02 7.19
CA ARG A 100 -29.91 -19.57 5.79
C ARG A 100 -29.57 -20.69 4.83
N ASP A 101 -28.50 -21.42 5.10
CA ASP A 101 -28.08 -22.56 4.29
C ASP A 101 -29.10 -23.70 4.31
N ARG A 102 -29.72 -23.97 5.46
CA ARG A 102 -30.78 -24.97 5.58
C ARG A 102 -32.00 -24.58 4.75
N LEU A 103 -32.44 -23.32 4.83
CA LEU A 103 -33.56 -22.82 4.04
C LEU A 103 -33.22 -22.79 2.54
N ALA A 104 -31.98 -22.46 2.18
CA ALA A 104 -31.49 -22.53 0.80
C ALA A 104 -31.39 -23.97 0.27
N ARG A 105 -31.08 -24.95 1.13
CA ARG A 105 -31.10 -26.39 0.81
C ARG A 105 -32.53 -26.92 0.66
N ALA A 106 -33.45 -26.55 1.55
CA ALA A 106 -34.87 -26.92 1.45
C ALA A 106 -35.52 -26.37 0.17
N ALA A 107 -35.15 -25.15 -0.24
CA ALA A 107 -35.52 -24.54 -1.51
C ALA A 107 -34.97 -25.24 -2.77
N ARG A 108 -34.04 -26.20 -2.62
CA ARG A 108 -33.43 -26.98 -3.71
C ARG A 108 -33.92 -28.43 -3.76
N GLY A 109 -34.87 -28.82 -2.91
CA GLY A 109 -35.36 -30.19 -2.79
C GLY A 109 -34.31 -31.19 -2.27
N PRO A 110 -34.73 -32.40 -1.81
CA PRO A 110 -33.84 -33.44 -1.32
C PRO A 110 -33.17 -34.19 -2.49
N ALA A 111 -32.39 -33.49 -3.31
CA ALA A 111 -31.54 -34.08 -4.34
C ALA A 111 -30.08 -34.03 -3.88
N ARG A 112 -29.58 -35.16 -3.40
CA ARG A 112 -28.14 -35.45 -3.38
C ARG A 112 -27.65 -35.49 -4.82
N VAL A 113 -26.81 -34.52 -5.19
CA VAL A 113 -25.93 -34.63 -6.36
C VAL A 113 -24.83 -35.61 -6.01
N GLY A 114 -24.95 -36.83 -6.52
CA GLY A 114 -24.02 -37.94 -6.34
C GLY A 114 -24.72 -39.29 -6.47
N ALA A 115 -24.54 -39.93 -7.63
CA ALA A 115 -25.09 -41.24 -8.03
C ALA A 115 -26.62 -41.32 -8.25
N GLY A 116 -27.05 -41.00 -9.48
CA GLY A 116 -28.18 -41.69 -10.13
C GLY A 116 -29.57 -41.61 -9.48
N ALA A 117 -29.97 -40.49 -8.87
CA ALA A 117 -31.33 -40.31 -8.35
C ALA A 117 -32.07 -39.16 -9.07
N THR A 118 -33.27 -39.47 -9.56
CA THR A 118 -34.19 -38.58 -10.28
C THR A 118 -34.58 -37.33 -9.46
N LEU A 119 -34.58 -36.15 -10.10
CA LEU A 119 -35.01 -34.83 -9.58
C LEU A 119 -36.53 -34.74 -9.28
N ARG A 120 -37.16 -35.80 -8.77
CA ARG A 120 -38.62 -35.88 -8.63
C ARG A 120 -38.99 -35.95 -7.15
N GLY A 121 -39.72 -34.94 -6.68
CA GLY A 121 -40.22 -34.89 -5.31
C GLY A 121 -41.28 -35.97 -5.04
N ASP A 122 -41.38 -36.42 -3.80
CA ASP A 122 -42.55 -37.12 -3.28
C ASP A 122 -43.77 -36.20 -3.33
N ALA A 123 -44.94 -36.75 -3.68
CA ALA A 123 -46.19 -36.04 -3.96
C ALA A 123 -46.82 -35.27 -2.78
N LEU A 124 -46.12 -35.11 -1.65
CA LEU A 124 -46.68 -34.59 -0.40
C LEU A 124 -46.40 -33.09 -0.14
N GLU A 125 -45.38 -32.46 -0.73
CA GLU A 125 -45.05 -31.02 -0.56
C GLU A 125 -44.49 -30.38 -1.86
N MET A 126 -44.82 -29.10 -2.16
CA MET A 126 -44.34 -28.39 -3.36
C MET A 126 -43.69 -27.02 -3.03
N PRO A 127 -42.51 -27.02 -2.38
CA PRO A 127 -41.84 -25.79 -1.97
C PRO A 127 -41.22 -25.04 -3.15
N ILE A 128 -41.65 -23.80 -3.39
CA ILE A 128 -41.12 -22.91 -4.43
C ILE A 128 -40.45 -21.70 -3.77
N ALA A 129 -39.19 -21.45 -4.12
CA ALA A 129 -38.45 -20.27 -3.67
C ALA A 129 -38.68 -19.08 -4.60
N LEU A 130 -39.25 -18.00 -4.06
CA LEU A 130 -39.68 -16.84 -4.85
C LEU A 130 -38.63 -15.70 -4.87
N GLY A 131 -37.71 -15.67 -3.90
CA GLY A 131 -36.74 -14.59 -3.75
C GLY A 131 -36.08 -14.62 -2.37
N SER A 132 -35.47 -13.51 -1.96
CA SER A 132 -34.92 -13.36 -0.60
C SER A 132 -35.56 -12.18 0.13
N ALA A 133 -35.84 -12.32 1.43
CA ALA A 133 -36.42 -11.24 2.26
C ALA A 133 -35.86 -11.29 3.68
N GLN A 134 -36.14 -10.25 4.48
CA GLN A 134 -35.91 -10.24 5.91
C GLN A 134 -37.02 -10.99 6.65
N LEU A 135 -36.76 -12.25 7.00
CA LEU A 135 -37.66 -13.14 7.72
C LEU A 135 -37.45 -13.02 9.24
N PRO A 136 -38.48 -13.27 10.06
CA PRO A 136 -38.29 -13.43 11.50
C PRO A 136 -37.34 -14.60 11.78
N SER A 137 -36.37 -14.40 12.67
CA SER A 137 -35.55 -15.48 13.21
C SER A 137 -36.38 -16.30 14.20
N ALA A 138 -36.15 -17.61 14.28
CA ALA A 138 -36.79 -18.44 15.31
C ALA A 138 -35.98 -18.45 16.63
N LEU A 139 -35.35 -17.33 16.98
CA LEU A 139 -34.56 -17.24 18.20
C LEU A 139 -35.46 -17.00 19.40
N GLU A 140 -35.38 -17.88 20.39
CA GLU A 140 -36.04 -17.69 21.68
C GLU A 140 -35.04 -17.17 22.72
N TRP A 141 -35.42 -16.08 23.38
CA TRP A 141 -34.61 -15.42 24.40
C TRP A 141 -35.26 -15.57 25.78
N PRO A 142 -34.53 -16.05 26.80
CA PRO A 142 -35.02 -16.03 28.17
C PRO A 142 -35.12 -14.58 28.66
N THR A 143 -36.34 -14.05 28.74
CA THR A 143 -36.63 -12.66 29.15
C THR A 143 -36.18 -12.35 30.58
N ASP A 144 -36.07 -13.35 31.46
CA ASP A 144 -35.67 -13.20 32.86
C ASP A 144 -34.18 -12.85 33.05
N ASP A 145 -33.31 -13.20 32.10
CA ASP A 145 -31.86 -13.00 32.24
C ASP A 145 -31.41 -11.56 31.91
N LEU A 146 -32.22 -10.82 31.16
CA LEU A 146 -31.94 -9.44 30.76
C LEU A 146 -31.98 -8.47 31.95
N GLY A 147 -32.82 -8.77 32.94
CA GLY A 147 -32.93 -7.99 34.19
C GLY A 147 -31.73 -8.17 35.14
N ARG A 148 -30.86 -9.16 34.88
CA ARG A 148 -29.67 -9.45 35.69
C ARG A 148 -28.43 -8.70 35.21
N LEU A 149 -28.47 -8.12 34.01
CA LEU A 149 -27.38 -7.35 33.43
C LEU A 149 -27.40 -5.87 33.90
N PRO A 150 -26.23 -5.24 34.12
CA PRO A 150 -26.14 -3.79 34.29
C PRO A 150 -26.78 -3.04 33.13
N ALA A 151 -27.43 -1.90 33.38
CA ALA A 151 -28.24 -1.18 32.39
C ALA A 151 -27.55 -0.93 31.03
N VAL A 152 -26.25 -0.63 31.03
CA VAL A 152 -25.45 -0.44 29.80
C VAL A 152 -25.29 -1.75 29.02
N LEU A 153 -24.93 -2.84 29.70
CA LEU A 153 -24.76 -4.16 29.08
C LEU A 153 -26.11 -4.77 28.68
N ALA A 154 -27.17 -4.47 29.42
CA ALA A 154 -28.53 -4.82 29.04
C ALA A 154 -28.99 -4.10 27.76
N ALA A 155 -28.54 -2.86 27.52
CA ALA A 155 -28.78 -2.15 26.28
C ALA A 155 -27.98 -2.75 25.11
N GLU A 156 -26.70 -3.09 25.33
CA GLU A 156 -25.86 -3.81 24.35
C GLU A 156 -26.49 -5.17 23.99
N ALA A 157 -26.96 -5.94 24.99
CA ALA A 157 -27.64 -7.21 24.76
C ALA A 157 -28.95 -7.06 23.97
N ARG A 158 -29.78 -6.06 24.31
CA ARG A 158 -31.00 -5.74 23.53
C ARG A 158 -30.70 -5.42 22.08
N GLU A 159 -29.58 -4.75 21.80
CA GLU A 159 -29.18 -4.43 20.45
C GLU A 159 -28.78 -5.68 19.65
N VAL A 160 -28.01 -6.58 20.26
CA VAL A 160 -27.66 -7.88 19.65
C VAL A 160 -28.94 -8.68 19.37
N MET A 161 -29.84 -8.80 20.35
CA MET A 161 -31.12 -9.48 20.20
C MET A 161 -31.95 -8.89 19.05
N ARG A 162 -32.06 -7.56 18.97
CA ARG A 162 -32.80 -6.84 17.92
C ARG A 162 -32.23 -7.09 16.53
N ARG A 163 -30.91 -7.16 16.38
CA ARG A 163 -30.24 -7.45 15.10
C ARG A 163 -30.41 -8.90 14.68
N SER A 164 -30.41 -9.81 15.64
CA SER A 164 -30.58 -11.24 15.39
C SER A 164 -32.04 -11.65 15.17
N ASP A 165 -33.01 -10.82 15.54
CA ASP A 165 -34.46 -11.07 15.41
C ASP A 165 -34.92 -11.24 13.96
N ARG A 166 -34.14 -10.75 12.98
CA ARG A 166 -34.43 -10.92 11.55
C ARG A 166 -33.26 -11.52 10.79
N VAL A 167 -33.57 -12.49 9.94
CA VAL A 167 -32.62 -13.18 9.08
C VAL A 167 -33.01 -12.93 7.63
N ARG A 168 -32.06 -12.42 6.84
CA ARG A 168 -32.20 -12.47 5.39
C ARG A 168 -32.14 -13.92 4.93
N GLY A 169 -33.22 -14.44 4.36
CA GLY A 169 -33.32 -15.83 3.91
C GLY A 169 -34.21 -15.97 2.68
N PRO A 170 -34.21 -17.14 2.02
CA PRO A 170 -35.08 -17.37 0.87
C PRO A 170 -36.54 -17.43 1.31
N VAL A 171 -37.43 -16.78 0.56
CA VAL A 171 -38.88 -16.87 0.76
C VAL A 171 -39.38 -18.10 0.03
N VAL A 172 -39.74 -19.14 0.78
CA VAL A 172 -40.23 -20.41 0.24
C VAL A 172 -41.71 -20.55 0.56
N VAL A 173 -42.51 -20.84 -0.47
CA VAL A 173 -43.95 -21.02 -0.35
C VAL A 173 -44.38 -22.36 -0.91
N ASP A 174 -45.41 -22.96 -0.33
CA ASP A 174 -45.98 -24.22 -0.84
C ASP A 174 -47.09 -23.94 -1.85
N ALA A 175 -46.83 -24.22 -3.13
CA ALA A 175 -47.71 -23.81 -4.22
C ALA A 175 -48.86 -24.79 -4.53
N ARG A 176 -49.09 -25.82 -3.71
CA ARG A 176 -50.12 -26.86 -3.94
C ARG A 176 -51.54 -26.34 -4.14
N GLY A 177 -51.92 -25.21 -3.54
CA GLY A 177 -53.27 -24.63 -3.67
C GLY A 177 -53.40 -23.55 -4.76
N GLY A 178 -52.39 -23.41 -5.61
CA GLY A 178 -52.27 -22.31 -6.58
C GLY A 178 -51.60 -21.07 -6.00
N LEU A 179 -50.79 -20.42 -6.83
CA LEU A 179 -50.00 -19.23 -6.48
C LEU A 179 -50.22 -18.15 -7.52
N ALA A 180 -50.70 -16.98 -7.10
CA ALA A 180 -50.77 -15.80 -7.94
C ALA A 180 -49.64 -14.83 -7.56
N VAL A 181 -48.80 -14.44 -8.52
CA VAL A 181 -47.76 -13.41 -8.32
C VAL A 181 -48.09 -12.16 -9.13
N THR A 182 -48.24 -11.05 -8.43
CA THR A 182 -48.51 -9.71 -8.97
C THR A 182 -47.28 -8.83 -8.75
N ILE A 183 -46.91 -8.01 -9.74
CA ILE A 183 -45.84 -7.02 -9.63
C ILE A 183 -46.48 -5.65 -9.82
N GLU A 184 -46.28 -4.72 -8.87
CA GLU A 184 -46.93 -3.40 -8.88
C GLU A 184 -45.93 -2.26 -9.25
N GLY A 185 -46.44 -1.19 -9.89
CA GLY A 185 -45.72 0.06 -10.17
C GLY A 185 -44.85 0.06 -11.44
N ASP A 186 -43.95 1.05 -11.58
CA ASP A 186 -43.00 1.20 -12.71
C ASP A 186 -42.08 -0.02 -12.91
N ALA A 187 -41.97 -0.89 -11.90
CA ALA A 187 -41.25 -2.16 -11.98
C ALA A 187 -41.91 -3.16 -12.95
N ASP A 188 -43.21 -3.03 -13.22
CA ASP A 188 -44.00 -3.95 -14.05
C ASP A 188 -43.83 -3.71 -15.55
N ALA A 189 -43.76 -2.44 -15.97
CA ALA A 189 -43.83 -1.99 -17.36
C ALA A 189 -42.48 -2.02 -18.13
N GLY A 190 -41.39 -2.50 -17.50
CA GLY A 190 -40.04 -2.47 -18.07
C GLY A 190 -39.34 -3.83 -18.17
N ALA A 191 -38.14 -3.84 -18.77
CA ALA A 191 -37.29 -5.04 -18.94
C ALA A 191 -36.98 -5.76 -17.61
N THR A 192 -36.95 -5.02 -16.50
CA THR A 192 -36.77 -5.54 -15.15
C THR A 192 -37.94 -6.41 -14.68
N GLY A 193 -39.18 -5.99 -14.90
CA GLY A 193 -40.38 -6.77 -14.57
C GLY A 193 -40.45 -8.06 -15.35
N ALA A 194 -40.16 -8.00 -16.66
CA ALA A 194 -40.04 -9.20 -17.49
C ALA A 194 -38.95 -10.16 -16.99
N ALA A 195 -37.79 -9.67 -16.54
CA ALA A 195 -36.72 -10.51 -15.99
C ALA A 195 -37.10 -11.18 -14.66
N VAL A 196 -37.91 -10.51 -13.82
CA VAL A 196 -38.46 -11.08 -12.59
C VAL A 196 -39.50 -12.16 -12.90
N ARG A 197 -40.45 -11.87 -13.81
CA ARG A 197 -41.46 -12.87 -14.25
C ARG A 197 -40.81 -14.12 -14.82
N ARG A 198 -39.79 -13.96 -15.66
CA ARG A 198 -38.99 -15.08 -16.21
C ARG A 198 -38.31 -15.89 -15.12
N ALA A 199 -37.66 -15.23 -14.16
CA ALA A 199 -36.99 -15.92 -13.06
C ALA A 199 -37.97 -16.74 -12.22
N LEU A 200 -39.15 -16.18 -11.92
CA LEU A 200 -40.21 -16.85 -11.17
C LEU A 200 -40.81 -18.02 -11.96
N ALA A 201 -41.10 -17.84 -13.26
CA ALA A 201 -41.64 -18.89 -14.11
C ALA A 201 -40.66 -20.06 -14.26
N LEU A 202 -39.37 -19.78 -14.48
CA LEU A 202 -38.31 -20.78 -14.51
C LEU A 202 -38.22 -21.55 -13.18
N ARG A 203 -38.25 -20.85 -12.04
CA ARG A 203 -38.20 -21.49 -10.71
C ARG A 203 -39.41 -22.38 -10.44
N CYS A 204 -40.61 -21.92 -10.81
CA CYS A 204 -41.81 -22.73 -10.69
C CYS A 204 -41.68 -23.98 -11.58
N ALA A 205 -41.39 -23.81 -12.87
CA ALA A 205 -41.30 -24.92 -13.81
C ALA A 205 -40.22 -25.97 -13.43
N LEU A 206 -39.11 -25.56 -12.81
CA LEU A 206 -38.07 -26.48 -12.32
C LEU A 206 -38.45 -27.23 -11.04
N ALA A 207 -39.40 -26.71 -10.26
CA ALA A 207 -39.87 -27.31 -9.01
C ALA A 207 -41.12 -28.19 -9.21
N LEU A 208 -41.81 -28.07 -10.35
CA LEU A 208 -43.05 -28.77 -10.66
C LEU A 208 -42.79 -30.15 -11.31
N PRO A 209 -43.67 -31.15 -11.10
CA PRO A 209 -43.62 -32.43 -11.81
C PRO A 209 -43.86 -32.30 -13.34
N ASP A 210 -43.45 -33.33 -14.11
CA ASP A 210 -43.49 -33.35 -15.58
C ASP A 210 -44.92 -33.39 -16.19
N ASP A 211 -45.98 -33.32 -15.39
CA ASP A 211 -47.38 -33.36 -15.83
C ASP A 211 -48.05 -31.98 -15.92
N TRP A 212 -47.29 -30.91 -15.65
CA TRP A 212 -47.76 -29.53 -15.80
C TRP A 212 -47.60 -29.01 -17.23
N ASP A 213 -48.53 -28.17 -17.65
CA ASP A 213 -48.49 -27.42 -18.90
C ASP A 213 -48.14 -25.94 -18.61
N LEU A 214 -47.40 -25.28 -19.50
CA LEU A 214 -46.90 -23.91 -19.36
C LEU A 214 -47.40 -23.05 -20.53
N LEU A 215 -48.09 -21.97 -20.24
CA LEU A 215 -48.42 -20.91 -21.17
C LEU A 215 -47.49 -19.72 -20.91
N ALA A 216 -46.74 -19.33 -21.94
CA ALA A 216 -45.79 -18.23 -21.87
C ALA A 216 -46.19 -17.10 -22.84
N PRO A 217 -45.83 -15.84 -22.54
CA PRO A 217 -46.11 -14.72 -23.41
C PRO A 217 -45.26 -14.76 -24.69
N GLU A 218 -45.70 -14.04 -25.73
CA GLU A 218 -45.01 -13.99 -27.03
C GLU A 218 -43.55 -13.53 -26.90
N GLY A 219 -42.67 -14.20 -27.64
CA GLY A 219 -41.22 -13.90 -27.66
C GLY A 219 -40.40 -14.54 -26.54
N GLU A 220 -41.00 -15.39 -25.69
CA GLU A 220 -40.30 -16.15 -24.64
C GLU A 220 -40.03 -17.61 -25.04
N ASP A 221 -39.63 -17.85 -26.28
CA ASP A 221 -39.42 -19.20 -26.86
C ASP A 221 -38.39 -20.07 -26.13
N TRP A 222 -37.55 -19.48 -25.28
CA TRP A 222 -36.58 -20.21 -24.46
C TRP A 222 -37.24 -21.19 -23.49
N CYS A 223 -38.52 -20.99 -23.13
CA CYS A 223 -39.22 -21.86 -22.19
C CYS A 223 -39.68 -23.20 -22.78
N ARG A 224 -39.50 -23.42 -24.09
CA ARG A 224 -39.79 -24.71 -24.75
C ARG A 224 -38.98 -25.82 -24.06
N GLY A 225 -39.66 -26.85 -23.57
CA GLY A 225 -39.05 -27.97 -22.83
C GLY A 225 -39.13 -27.89 -21.31
N LEU A 226 -39.63 -26.79 -20.74
CA LEU A 226 -39.75 -26.65 -19.27
C LEU A 226 -40.88 -27.49 -18.65
N ALA A 227 -41.91 -27.81 -19.43
CA ALA A 227 -43.17 -28.41 -18.99
C ALA A 227 -43.66 -29.41 -20.04
N ARG A 228 -44.64 -30.25 -19.71
CA ARG A 228 -45.20 -31.29 -20.58
C ARG A 228 -45.65 -30.73 -21.93
N ARG A 229 -46.32 -29.59 -21.89
CA ARG A 229 -46.79 -28.85 -23.05
C ARG A 229 -46.54 -27.37 -22.82
N VAL A 230 -45.69 -26.78 -23.66
CA VAL A 230 -45.40 -25.34 -23.62
C VAL A 230 -46.11 -24.69 -24.80
N THR A 231 -46.96 -23.71 -24.52
CA THR A 231 -47.69 -22.94 -25.54
C THR A 231 -47.25 -21.48 -25.45
N THR A 232 -46.82 -20.91 -26.57
CA THR A 232 -46.48 -19.49 -26.70
C THR A 232 -47.57 -18.85 -27.57
N ALA A 233 -48.47 -18.08 -26.95
CA ALA A 233 -49.74 -17.54 -27.49
C ALA A 233 -50.95 -18.50 -27.57
N SER A 234 -52.14 -17.96 -27.23
CA SER A 234 -53.38 -18.66 -26.79
C SER A 234 -53.75 -19.99 -27.49
N PRO A 235 -54.24 -21.01 -26.75
CA PRO A 235 -54.96 -22.11 -27.38
C PRO A 235 -56.26 -21.59 -28.03
N PRO A 236 -56.61 -22.01 -29.25
CA PRO A 236 -57.98 -21.89 -29.70
C PRO A 236 -58.82 -22.91 -28.92
N GLU A 237 -60.00 -22.46 -28.48
CA GLU A 237 -61.06 -23.21 -27.80
C GLU A 237 -61.03 -23.18 -26.25
N GLN A 238 -61.97 -22.36 -25.73
CA GLN A 238 -62.45 -22.26 -24.35
C GLN A 238 -61.60 -21.44 -23.35
N GLY A 239 -61.50 -20.12 -23.57
CA GLY A 239 -61.10 -19.15 -22.54
C GLY A 239 -60.68 -17.79 -23.11
N GLU A 240 -61.06 -16.69 -22.45
CA GLU A 240 -60.74 -15.30 -22.84
C GLU A 240 -59.23 -15.02 -22.95
N PRO A 241 -58.80 -14.05 -23.80
CA PRO A 241 -57.40 -13.78 -24.10
C PRO A 241 -56.54 -13.44 -22.86
N VAL A 242 -55.31 -13.95 -22.88
CA VAL A 242 -54.24 -13.64 -21.93
C VAL A 242 -53.62 -12.29 -22.33
N SER A 243 -53.64 -11.32 -21.41
CA SER A 243 -53.07 -9.99 -21.63
C SER A 243 -51.54 -10.06 -21.67
N GLY A 244 -50.90 -9.24 -22.52
CA GLY A 244 -49.48 -9.34 -22.86
C GLY A 244 -48.54 -9.27 -21.65
N GLY A 245 -47.91 -10.41 -21.32
CA GLY A 245 -46.86 -10.51 -20.29
C GLY A 245 -47.10 -11.54 -19.19
N GLU A 246 -48.26 -12.20 -19.15
CA GLU A 246 -48.64 -13.19 -18.14
C GLU A 246 -48.07 -14.59 -18.44
N TRP A 247 -47.62 -15.27 -17.39
CA TRP A 247 -47.25 -16.70 -17.43
C TRP A 247 -48.24 -17.52 -16.63
N VAL A 248 -48.67 -18.66 -17.18
CA VAL A 248 -49.62 -19.56 -16.53
C VAL A 248 -49.07 -20.99 -16.53
N LEU A 249 -49.00 -21.63 -15.37
CA LEU A 249 -48.65 -23.03 -15.23
C LEU A 249 -49.87 -23.78 -14.69
N THR A 250 -50.32 -24.81 -15.40
CA THR A 250 -51.50 -25.61 -15.04
C THR A 250 -51.14 -27.07 -14.88
N GLY A 251 -51.55 -27.69 -13.77
CA GLY A 251 -51.37 -29.12 -13.54
C GLY A 251 -52.45 -29.70 -12.63
N PRO A 252 -52.41 -31.01 -12.33
CA PRO A 252 -53.46 -31.67 -11.55
C PRO A 252 -53.58 -31.17 -10.10
N ALA A 253 -52.55 -30.52 -9.57
CA ALA A 253 -52.59 -29.92 -8.24
C ALA A 253 -53.09 -28.45 -8.22
N GLY A 254 -53.23 -27.77 -9.37
CA GLY A 254 -53.76 -26.40 -9.42
C GLY A 254 -53.15 -25.54 -10.53
N GLU A 255 -53.29 -24.22 -10.39
CA GLU A 255 -52.82 -23.22 -11.36
C GLU A 255 -51.91 -22.18 -10.68
N ILE A 256 -50.77 -21.86 -11.31
CA ILE A 256 -49.85 -20.80 -10.91
C ILE A 256 -49.86 -19.72 -11.98
N ARG A 257 -50.19 -18.48 -11.59
CA ARG A 257 -50.21 -17.32 -12.49
C ARG A 257 -49.20 -16.28 -12.07
N ILE A 258 -48.43 -15.76 -13.02
CA ILE A 258 -47.42 -14.73 -12.80
C ILE A 258 -47.72 -13.58 -13.77
N GLY A 259 -48.33 -12.49 -13.28
CA GLY A 259 -48.51 -11.27 -14.07
C GLY A 259 -49.80 -10.47 -13.89
N VAL A 260 -50.94 -11.03 -13.42
CA VAL A 260 -52.22 -10.28 -13.43
C VAL A 260 -52.94 -10.28 -12.07
N PRO A 261 -53.31 -9.10 -11.51
CA PRO A 261 -54.02 -8.98 -10.22
C PRO A 261 -55.53 -9.29 -10.26
N GLU A 262 -56.25 -8.96 -11.35
CA GLU A 262 -57.72 -8.92 -11.38
C GLU A 262 -58.42 -10.28 -11.49
N ARG A 263 -57.72 -11.34 -11.92
CA ARG A 263 -58.31 -12.67 -12.21
C ARG A 263 -58.02 -13.73 -11.13
N ALA A 264 -57.50 -13.34 -9.95
CA ALA A 264 -56.95 -14.23 -8.93
C ALA A 264 -57.83 -14.36 -7.66
N SER A 265 -59.16 -14.46 -7.80
CA SER A 265 -60.06 -14.60 -6.64
C SER A 265 -60.03 -16.00 -5.98
N SER A 266 -59.47 -17.01 -6.66
CA SER A 266 -59.51 -18.42 -6.22
C SER A 266 -58.16 -19.05 -5.82
N ALA A 267 -57.04 -18.34 -5.94
CA ALA A 267 -55.72 -18.89 -5.58
C ALA A 267 -55.52 -18.93 -4.05
N ALA A 268 -55.00 -20.05 -3.53
CA ALA A 268 -54.75 -20.21 -2.10
C ALA A 268 -53.68 -19.25 -1.55
N MET A 269 -52.72 -18.83 -2.40
CA MET A 269 -51.72 -17.84 -2.04
C MET A 269 -51.54 -16.76 -3.11
N ARG A 270 -51.28 -15.53 -2.66
CA ARG A 270 -51.02 -14.34 -3.48
C ARG A 270 -49.76 -13.63 -3.00
N LEU A 271 -48.78 -13.46 -3.88
CA LEU A 271 -47.59 -12.63 -3.65
C LEU A 271 -47.71 -11.35 -4.47
N THR A 272 -47.75 -10.20 -3.81
CA THR A 272 -47.66 -8.87 -4.43
C THR A 272 -46.26 -8.32 -4.23
N ILE A 273 -45.53 -8.02 -5.30
CA ILE A 273 -44.16 -7.50 -5.25
C ILE A 273 -44.21 -6.00 -5.54
N GLY A 274 -43.79 -5.18 -4.57
CA GLY A 274 -43.59 -3.74 -4.70
C GLY A 274 -42.13 -3.38 -5.00
N VAL A 275 -41.79 -2.09 -4.89
CA VAL A 275 -40.43 -1.57 -5.21
C VAL A 275 -39.40 -2.02 -4.17
N ASP A 276 -39.74 -1.96 -2.87
CA ASP A 276 -38.82 -2.24 -1.75
C ASP A 276 -39.30 -3.36 -0.82
N ASP A 277 -40.52 -3.86 -1.02
CA ASP A 277 -41.13 -4.91 -0.21
C ASP A 277 -42.02 -5.83 -1.05
N ALA A 278 -42.50 -6.92 -0.42
CA ALA A 278 -43.53 -7.76 -1.00
C ALA A 278 -44.56 -8.14 0.07
N MET A 279 -45.78 -8.44 -0.36
CA MET A 279 -46.87 -8.89 0.49
C MET A 279 -47.27 -10.30 0.08
N LEU A 280 -47.21 -11.25 1.01
CA LEU A 280 -47.66 -12.63 0.78
C LEU A 280 -48.93 -12.89 1.58
N ALA A 281 -50.06 -13.08 0.90
CA ALA A 281 -51.36 -13.40 1.50
C ALA A 281 -51.74 -14.86 1.20
N GLY A 282 -52.22 -15.60 2.19
CA GLY A 282 -52.71 -16.97 2.02
C GLY A 282 -53.33 -17.53 3.31
N ASP A 283 -54.32 -18.41 3.19
CA ASP A 283 -55.03 -19.04 4.33
C ASP A 283 -55.55 -18.03 5.39
N GLY A 284 -55.98 -16.85 4.95
CA GLY A 284 -56.49 -15.78 5.83
C GLY A 284 -55.42 -14.96 6.57
N VAL A 285 -54.13 -15.23 6.36
CA VAL A 285 -53.00 -14.48 6.96
C VAL A 285 -52.24 -13.73 5.87
N THR A 286 -51.81 -12.51 6.20
CA THR A 286 -51.00 -11.67 5.30
C THR A 286 -49.65 -11.35 5.94
N HIS A 287 -48.56 -11.70 5.27
CA HIS A 287 -47.18 -11.47 5.70
C HIS A 287 -46.51 -10.39 4.85
N ARG A 288 -46.02 -9.33 5.50
CA ARG A 288 -45.18 -8.33 4.84
C ARG A 288 -43.72 -8.77 4.83
N LEU A 289 -43.16 -8.93 3.64
CA LEU A 289 -41.78 -9.31 3.36
C LEU A 289 -40.95 -8.05 3.14
N ALA A 290 -40.34 -7.54 4.21
CA ALA A 290 -39.48 -6.37 4.13
C ALA A 290 -38.18 -6.65 3.36
N ALA A 291 -37.75 -5.69 2.54
CA ALA A 291 -36.53 -5.78 1.71
C ALA A 291 -36.52 -7.02 0.81
N PHE A 292 -37.68 -7.36 0.25
CA PHE A 292 -37.84 -8.47 -0.67
C PHE A 292 -37.05 -8.19 -1.96
N ARG A 293 -36.18 -9.11 -2.34
CA ARG A 293 -35.40 -9.06 -3.58
C ARG A 293 -35.75 -10.28 -4.44
N PRO A 294 -36.53 -10.08 -5.53
CA PRO A 294 -36.77 -11.15 -6.48
C PRO A 294 -35.50 -11.45 -7.28
N GLN A 295 -35.35 -12.70 -7.73
CA GLN A 295 -34.31 -13.05 -8.70
C GLN A 295 -34.66 -12.45 -10.06
N ARG A 296 -33.64 -12.09 -10.84
CA ARG A 296 -33.77 -11.58 -12.21
C ARG A 296 -32.93 -12.47 -13.10
N VAL A 297 -33.52 -12.96 -14.19
CA VAL A 297 -32.86 -13.87 -15.12
C VAL A 297 -33.03 -13.30 -16.53
N SER A 298 -31.96 -13.25 -17.33
CA SER A 298 -31.98 -12.89 -18.75
C SER A 298 -32.47 -14.06 -19.62
N ARG A 299 -32.85 -13.82 -20.89
CA ARG A 299 -33.31 -14.91 -21.78
C ARG A 299 -32.21 -15.94 -22.01
N ALA A 300 -30.97 -15.48 -22.20
CA ALA A 300 -29.80 -16.35 -22.37
C ALA A 300 -29.54 -17.20 -21.11
N GLN A 301 -29.61 -16.60 -19.92
CA GLN A 301 -29.44 -17.31 -18.64
C GLN A 301 -30.53 -18.39 -18.43
N ALA A 302 -31.77 -18.10 -18.81
CA ALA A 302 -32.87 -19.05 -18.67
C ALA A 302 -32.72 -20.24 -19.64
N ALA A 303 -32.30 -19.99 -20.88
CA ALA A 303 -32.00 -21.03 -21.86
C ALA A 303 -30.84 -21.95 -21.41
N LEU A 304 -29.77 -21.37 -20.84
CA LEU A 304 -28.64 -22.12 -20.26
C LEU A 304 -29.08 -23.03 -19.10
N ALA A 305 -29.96 -22.54 -18.22
CA ALA A 305 -30.48 -23.33 -17.10
C ALA A 305 -31.30 -24.55 -17.54
N ILE A 306 -32.10 -24.42 -18.61
CA ILE A 306 -32.85 -25.53 -19.21
C ILE A 306 -31.92 -26.51 -19.89
N ALA A 307 -30.97 -26.01 -20.67
CA ALA A 307 -30.00 -26.86 -21.34
C ALA A 307 -29.14 -27.68 -20.35
N ALA A 308 -28.92 -27.16 -19.13
CA ALA A 308 -28.27 -27.90 -18.04
C ALA A 308 -29.19 -28.98 -17.44
N ARG A 309 -30.50 -28.72 -17.27
CA ARG A 309 -31.49 -29.70 -16.80
C ARG A 309 -31.61 -30.90 -17.74
N ASP A 310 -31.78 -30.65 -19.04
CA ASP A 310 -32.03 -31.71 -20.03
C ASP A 310 -30.87 -32.71 -20.14
N ARG A 311 -29.66 -32.26 -19.79
CA ARG A 311 -28.42 -33.07 -19.75
C ARG A 311 -28.33 -33.97 -18.51
N ASP A 312 -28.87 -33.55 -17.37
CA ASP A 312 -28.93 -34.38 -16.15
C ASP A 312 -30.00 -35.49 -16.25
N THR A 313 -31.04 -35.31 -17.08
CA THR A 313 -32.14 -36.28 -17.27
C THR A 313 -31.89 -37.31 -18.39
N SER A 314 -30.83 -37.16 -19.19
CA SER A 314 -30.50 -38.08 -20.27
C SER A 314 -29.27 -38.93 -19.90
N PRO A 315 -29.42 -40.20 -19.47
CA PRO A 315 -28.30 -41.09 -19.30
C PRO A 315 -27.76 -41.47 -20.69
N GLY A 316 -26.78 -40.70 -21.16
CA GLY A 316 -26.10 -40.93 -22.44
C GLY A 316 -25.95 -39.69 -23.33
N ALA A 317 -25.65 -38.51 -22.78
CA ALA A 317 -25.34 -37.34 -23.60
C ALA A 317 -24.10 -37.63 -24.49
N THR A 318 -24.35 -37.69 -25.79
CA THR A 318 -23.36 -37.74 -26.86
C THR A 318 -22.34 -36.62 -26.73
N ALA A 319 -21.08 -36.92 -27.05
CA ALA A 319 -19.95 -35.99 -27.02
C ALA A 319 -20.28 -34.65 -27.68
N GLY A 320 -20.46 -33.60 -26.85
CA GLY A 320 -20.54 -32.23 -27.34
C GLY A 320 -19.20 -31.78 -27.91
N GLU A 321 -19.20 -30.69 -28.67
CA GLU A 321 -17.98 -29.98 -29.04
C GLU A 321 -17.81 -28.75 -28.12
N LEU A 322 -16.55 -28.39 -27.82
CA LEU A 322 -16.27 -27.15 -27.10
C LEU A 322 -16.71 -25.92 -27.92
N PRO A 323 -17.32 -24.90 -27.28
CA PRO A 323 -17.71 -23.68 -27.97
C PRO A 323 -16.48 -22.98 -28.57
N ALA A 324 -16.71 -22.18 -29.62
CA ALA A 324 -15.63 -21.49 -30.31
C ALA A 324 -15.04 -20.32 -29.49
N SER A 325 -15.90 -19.67 -28.71
CA SER A 325 -15.57 -18.58 -27.78
C SER A 325 -16.59 -18.61 -26.64
N VAL A 326 -16.21 -18.05 -25.49
CA VAL A 326 -17.07 -17.84 -24.34
C VAL A 326 -16.73 -16.45 -23.81
N ASP A 327 -17.72 -15.59 -23.60
CA ASP A 327 -17.51 -14.29 -22.98
C ASP A 327 -17.63 -14.41 -21.45
N TYR A 328 -16.90 -13.58 -20.70
CA TYR A 328 -16.87 -13.67 -19.23
C TYR A 328 -18.22 -13.42 -18.58
N ASP A 329 -19.06 -12.58 -19.18
CA ASP A 329 -20.42 -12.28 -18.72
C ASP A 329 -21.36 -13.50 -18.77
N GLU A 330 -21.11 -14.46 -19.66
CA GLU A 330 -21.81 -15.76 -19.70
C GLU A 330 -21.55 -16.59 -18.45
N LEU A 331 -20.41 -16.37 -17.78
CA LEU A 331 -20.03 -17.01 -16.53
C LEU A 331 -20.46 -16.21 -15.29
N ALA A 332 -21.02 -15.01 -15.48
CA ALA A 332 -21.46 -14.14 -14.39
C ALA A 332 -22.66 -14.77 -13.67
N GLY A 333 -22.50 -15.03 -12.37
CA GLY A 333 -23.55 -15.57 -11.49
C GLY A 333 -23.47 -17.07 -11.19
N VAL A 334 -22.51 -17.80 -11.77
CA VAL A 334 -22.21 -19.18 -11.34
C VAL A 334 -21.84 -19.14 -9.86
N VAL A 335 -22.48 -19.92 -8.97
CA VAL A 335 -22.24 -19.82 -7.52
C VAL A 335 -21.10 -20.76 -7.09
N GLY A 336 -20.07 -20.23 -6.44
CA GLY A 336 -19.00 -21.01 -5.80
C GLY A 336 -19.30 -21.32 -4.33
N ARG A 337 -18.43 -22.09 -3.67
CA ARG A 337 -18.53 -22.33 -2.22
C ARG A 337 -18.19 -21.06 -1.43
N ALA A 338 -18.81 -20.88 -0.26
CA ALA A 338 -18.48 -19.78 0.64
C ALA A 338 -17.13 -20.02 1.32
N GLY A 339 -16.29 -18.99 1.43
CA GLY A 339 -15.00 -19.04 2.14
C GLY A 339 -13.77 -19.49 1.32
N GLY A 340 -13.97 -19.88 0.06
CA GLY A 340 -12.91 -20.23 -0.89
C GLY A 340 -12.53 -19.10 -1.86
N LEU A 341 -11.66 -19.40 -2.81
CA LEU A 341 -11.23 -18.50 -3.91
C LEU A 341 -11.72 -19.04 -5.26
N ALA A 342 -12.99 -19.45 -5.31
CA ALA A 342 -13.62 -19.99 -6.51
C ALA A 342 -13.70 -18.96 -7.65
N ALA A 343 -13.23 -19.34 -8.84
CA ALA A 343 -13.27 -18.55 -10.06
C ALA A 343 -13.75 -19.40 -11.25
N PRO A 344 -14.68 -18.90 -12.08
CA PRO A 344 -15.06 -19.56 -13.32
C PRO A 344 -14.01 -19.25 -14.39
N LEU A 345 -13.49 -20.29 -15.04
CA LEU A 345 -12.45 -20.14 -16.07
C LEU A 345 -13.00 -20.20 -17.49
N GLY A 346 -14.10 -20.91 -17.70
CA GLY A 346 -14.60 -21.25 -19.03
C GLY A 346 -15.76 -22.24 -19.01
N LEU A 347 -16.07 -22.82 -20.17
CA LEU A 347 -17.06 -23.89 -20.32
C LEU A 347 -16.39 -25.21 -20.71
N ALA A 348 -16.87 -26.31 -20.12
CA ALA A 348 -16.49 -27.66 -20.50
C ALA A 348 -17.22 -28.12 -21.77
N VAL A 349 -16.85 -29.30 -22.27
CA VAL A 349 -17.47 -29.95 -23.44
C VAL A 349 -18.98 -30.10 -23.28
N ASP A 350 -19.42 -30.35 -22.05
CA ASP A 350 -20.82 -30.49 -21.68
C ASP A 350 -21.49 -29.16 -21.33
N GLY A 351 -20.91 -28.03 -21.74
CA GLY A 351 -21.43 -26.67 -21.53
C GLY A 351 -21.50 -26.22 -20.08
N ARG A 352 -21.02 -27.02 -19.11
CA ARG A 352 -20.99 -26.61 -17.70
C ARG A 352 -19.84 -25.63 -17.46
N PRO A 353 -20.02 -24.61 -16.60
CA PRO A 353 -18.93 -23.77 -16.15
C PRO A 353 -17.83 -24.59 -15.45
N VAL A 354 -16.59 -24.39 -15.88
CA VAL A 354 -15.41 -24.92 -15.21
C VAL A 354 -15.04 -23.95 -14.09
N LEU A 355 -15.36 -24.35 -12.86
CA LEU A 355 -15.00 -23.64 -11.65
C LEU A 355 -13.71 -24.21 -11.07
N VAL A 356 -12.87 -23.32 -10.54
CA VAL A 356 -11.62 -23.67 -9.88
C VAL A 356 -11.49 -22.84 -8.60
N ASP A 357 -11.16 -23.48 -7.49
CA ASP A 357 -10.98 -22.86 -6.18
C ASP A 357 -9.55 -23.08 -5.66
N LEU A 358 -8.78 -22.00 -5.48
CA LEU A 358 -7.41 -22.08 -4.98
C LEU A 358 -7.31 -22.51 -3.50
N VAL A 359 -8.41 -22.57 -2.76
CA VAL A 359 -8.41 -23.06 -1.38
C VAL A 359 -8.70 -24.56 -1.34
N ASP A 360 -9.74 -24.99 -2.05
CA ASP A 360 -10.23 -26.38 -2.02
C ASP A 360 -9.51 -27.30 -3.02
N ASP A 361 -9.29 -26.84 -4.27
CA ASP A 361 -8.76 -27.68 -5.35
C ASP A 361 -7.22 -27.72 -5.37
N GLY A 362 -6.59 -26.69 -4.78
CA GLY A 362 -5.15 -26.66 -4.60
C GLY A 362 -4.60 -25.29 -4.23
N PRO A 363 -3.81 -25.15 -3.15
CA PRO A 363 -3.28 -23.87 -2.67
C PRO A 363 -2.46 -23.13 -3.74
N HIS A 364 -1.86 -23.88 -4.65
CA HIS A 364 -1.04 -23.37 -5.73
C HIS A 364 -1.44 -24.04 -7.04
N ALA A 365 -1.34 -23.29 -8.13
CA ALA A 365 -1.66 -23.70 -9.48
C ALA A 365 -0.45 -23.63 -10.40
N ILE A 366 -0.35 -24.59 -11.33
CA ILE A 366 0.58 -24.52 -12.46
C ILE A 366 -0.22 -24.45 -13.75
N VAL A 367 0.15 -23.49 -14.60
CA VAL A 367 -0.45 -23.26 -15.91
C VAL A 367 0.59 -23.45 -17.01
N GLY A 368 0.39 -24.46 -17.85
CA GLY A 368 1.16 -24.67 -19.08
C GLY A 368 0.47 -24.06 -20.30
N GLY A 369 1.24 -23.53 -21.25
CA GLY A 369 0.68 -23.11 -22.54
C GLY A 369 1.68 -22.35 -23.40
N THR A 370 1.73 -22.65 -24.70
CA THR A 370 2.68 -22.00 -25.62
C THR A 370 2.25 -20.58 -25.98
N THR A 371 3.16 -19.80 -26.57
CA THR A 371 2.84 -18.44 -27.05
C THR A 371 1.60 -18.46 -27.96
N GLY A 372 0.62 -17.61 -27.68
CA GLY A 372 -0.62 -17.50 -28.46
C GLY A 372 -1.71 -18.51 -28.11
N SER A 373 -1.50 -19.39 -27.13
CA SER A 373 -2.51 -20.37 -26.67
C SER A 373 -3.69 -19.76 -25.91
N GLY A 374 -3.54 -18.53 -25.39
CA GLY A 374 -4.53 -17.85 -24.55
C GLY A 374 -4.15 -17.73 -23.06
N LYS A 375 -2.87 -17.94 -22.71
CA LYS A 375 -2.36 -17.89 -21.32
C LYS A 375 -2.69 -16.58 -20.60
N SER A 376 -2.41 -15.44 -21.22
CA SER A 376 -2.71 -14.13 -20.64
C SER A 376 -4.21 -13.93 -20.43
N GLU A 377 -5.04 -14.36 -21.39
CA GLU A 377 -6.51 -14.30 -21.29
C GLU A 377 -7.03 -15.14 -20.11
N LEU A 378 -6.52 -16.37 -19.95
CA LEU A 378 -6.84 -17.22 -18.82
C LEU A 378 -6.50 -16.54 -17.49
N LEU A 379 -5.36 -15.87 -17.39
CA LEU A 379 -4.95 -15.21 -16.15
C LEU A 379 -5.82 -14.00 -15.82
N VAL A 380 -6.16 -13.19 -16.83
CA VAL A 380 -7.10 -12.06 -16.67
C VAL A 380 -8.46 -12.58 -16.20
N THR A 381 -9.02 -13.58 -16.88
CA THR A 381 -10.30 -14.21 -16.53
C THR A 381 -10.30 -14.81 -15.13
N TRP A 382 -9.22 -15.49 -14.74
CA TRP A 382 -9.10 -16.09 -13.42
C TRP A 382 -9.02 -15.02 -12.31
N VAL A 383 -8.15 -14.02 -12.49
CA VAL A 383 -8.01 -12.91 -11.54
C VAL A 383 -9.33 -12.17 -11.38
N LEU A 384 -9.98 -11.83 -12.50
CA LEU A 384 -11.27 -11.17 -12.50
C LEU A 384 -12.36 -12.03 -11.82
N GLY A 385 -12.35 -13.34 -12.08
CA GLY A 385 -13.21 -14.34 -11.45
C GLY A 385 -13.13 -14.32 -9.93
N MET A 386 -11.92 -14.30 -9.37
CA MET A 386 -11.71 -14.21 -7.92
C MET A 386 -12.14 -12.85 -7.35
N ALA A 387 -11.77 -11.76 -8.02
CA ALA A 387 -12.08 -10.39 -7.59
C ALA A 387 -13.58 -10.08 -7.63
N ALA A 388 -14.32 -10.66 -8.59
CA ALA A 388 -15.76 -10.49 -8.69
C ALA A 388 -16.54 -11.10 -7.50
N ARG A 389 -15.94 -12.05 -6.77
CA ARG A 389 -16.62 -12.85 -5.74
C ARG A 389 -16.13 -12.58 -4.33
N THR A 390 -14.88 -12.12 -4.21
CA THR A 390 -14.20 -11.95 -2.93
C THR A 390 -13.97 -10.47 -2.68
N PRO A 391 -14.34 -9.89 -1.53
CA PRO A 391 -14.10 -8.48 -1.26
C PRO A 391 -12.59 -8.19 -1.11
N PRO A 392 -12.14 -6.94 -1.39
CA PRO A 392 -10.72 -6.57 -1.28
C PRO A 392 -10.18 -6.55 0.16
N SER A 393 -11.06 -6.63 1.16
CA SER A 393 -10.70 -6.87 2.57
C SER A 393 -10.30 -8.33 2.85
N GLN A 394 -10.63 -9.26 1.95
CA GLN A 394 -10.37 -10.69 2.10
C GLN A 394 -9.43 -11.26 1.04
N LEU A 395 -9.17 -10.53 -0.04
CA LEU A 395 -8.29 -10.94 -1.14
C LEU A 395 -7.36 -9.80 -1.56
N SER A 396 -6.08 -10.12 -1.63
CA SER A 396 -5.03 -9.28 -2.21
C SER A 396 -4.34 -10.01 -3.36
N LEU A 397 -4.05 -9.29 -4.44
CA LEU A 397 -3.48 -9.82 -5.67
C LEU A 397 -2.16 -9.12 -5.98
N LEU A 398 -1.08 -9.89 -6.12
CA LEU A 398 0.21 -9.42 -6.63
C LEU A 398 0.44 -10.05 -8.00
N LEU A 399 0.55 -9.21 -9.03
CA LEU A 399 0.70 -9.69 -10.40
C LEU A 399 2.14 -9.46 -10.87
N VAL A 400 2.76 -10.48 -11.45
CA VAL A 400 4.15 -10.44 -11.92
C VAL A 400 4.16 -10.77 -13.40
N ASP A 401 4.51 -9.81 -14.24
CA ASP A 401 4.59 -9.93 -15.70
C ASP A 401 6.02 -9.74 -16.19
N PHE A 402 6.61 -10.83 -16.68
CA PHE A 402 7.98 -10.80 -17.20
C PHE A 402 8.06 -10.31 -18.66
N LYS A 403 6.95 -10.20 -19.39
CA LYS A 403 6.95 -9.91 -20.84
C LYS A 403 5.96 -8.81 -21.21
N GLY A 404 6.40 -7.56 -21.02
CA GLY A 404 5.82 -6.39 -21.71
C GLY A 404 4.64 -5.71 -21.02
N GLY A 405 4.27 -6.11 -19.80
CA GLY A 405 3.35 -5.40 -18.89
C GLY A 405 1.89 -5.29 -19.35
N ALA A 406 1.59 -5.61 -20.60
CA ALA A 406 0.30 -5.35 -21.23
C ALA A 406 -0.80 -6.33 -20.76
N ALA A 407 -0.43 -7.53 -20.30
CA ALA A 407 -1.41 -8.54 -19.93
C ALA A 407 -2.20 -8.15 -18.67
N PHE A 408 -1.52 -7.56 -17.68
CA PHE A 408 -2.12 -7.22 -16.39
C PHE A 408 -2.44 -5.74 -16.21
N ALA A 409 -1.97 -4.85 -17.09
CA ALA A 409 -2.24 -3.42 -16.99
C ALA A 409 -3.73 -3.06 -16.80
N PRO A 410 -4.70 -3.70 -17.51
CA PRO A 410 -6.12 -3.42 -17.29
C PRO A 410 -6.62 -3.78 -15.88
N LEU A 411 -5.94 -4.68 -15.17
CA LEU A 411 -6.34 -5.13 -13.83
C LEU A 411 -5.88 -4.18 -12.71
N GLU A 412 -4.97 -3.24 -12.98
CA GLU A 412 -4.47 -2.27 -11.97
C GLU A 412 -5.60 -1.44 -11.34
N GLN A 413 -6.72 -1.27 -12.04
CA GLN A 413 -7.90 -0.57 -11.54
C GLN A 413 -8.71 -1.35 -10.49
N LEU A 414 -8.41 -2.62 -10.26
CA LEU A 414 -9.10 -3.43 -9.26
C LEU A 414 -8.57 -3.12 -7.84
N PRO A 415 -9.44 -2.86 -6.84
CA PRO A 415 -8.99 -2.54 -5.48
C PRO A 415 -8.27 -3.70 -4.77
N HIS A 416 -8.36 -4.93 -5.32
CA HIS A 416 -7.66 -6.11 -4.85
C HIS A 416 -6.19 -6.15 -5.26
N VAL A 417 -5.82 -5.48 -6.36
CA VAL A 417 -4.47 -5.52 -6.90
C VAL A 417 -3.57 -4.60 -6.09
N VAL A 418 -2.67 -5.20 -5.32
CA VAL A 418 -1.72 -4.46 -4.46
C VAL A 418 -0.50 -3.98 -5.23
N GLY A 419 -0.21 -4.58 -6.38
CA GLY A 419 0.90 -4.19 -7.24
C GLY A 419 1.00 -5.06 -8.49
N VAL A 420 1.49 -4.45 -9.57
CA VAL A 420 1.86 -5.11 -10.82
C VAL A 420 3.35 -4.91 -11.03
N LEU A 421 4.08 -6.02 -11.09
CA LEU A 421 5.52 -6.03 -11.33
C LEU A 421 5.76 -6.36 -12.79
N SER A 422 5.94 -5.33 -13.61
CA SER A 422 6.33 -5.45 -15.00
C SER A 422 7.79 -5.05 -15.19
N ASP A 423 8.46 -5.65 -16.18
CA ASP A 423 9.84 -5.28 -16.56
C ASP A 423 10.78 -5.23 -15.34
N LEU A 424 10.76 -6.32 -14.57
CA LEU A 424 11.45 -6.51 -13.29
C LEU A 424 12.96 -6.28 -13.43
N ASP A 425 13.39 -5.05 -13.23
CA ASP A 425 14.80 -4.76 -13.01
C ASP A 425 15.28 -5.33 -11.66
N SER A 426 16.60 -5.37 -11.46
CA SER A 426 17.21 -5.94 -10.27
C SER A 426 16.72 -5.28 -8.97
N GLN A 427 16.34 -4.02 -9.02
CA GLN A 427 15.90 -3.26 -7.85
C GLN A 427 14.45 -3.58 -7.50
N ALA A 428 13.54 -3.59 -8.48
CA ALA A 428 12.15 -4.00 -8.31
C ALA A 428 12.06 -5.47 -7.86
N ALA A 429 12.90 -6.36 -8.40
CA ALA A 429 12.97 -7.76 -7.99
C ALA A 429 13.46 -7.92 -6.54
N ARG A 430 14.52 -7.20 -6.14
CA ARG A 430 15.02 -7.22 -4.75
C ARG A 430 14.00 -6.67 -3.77
N ARG A 431 13.35 -5.55 -4.12
CA ARG A 431 12.22 -5.00 -3.37
C ARG A 431 11.13 -6.05 -3.20
N ALA A 432 10.81 -6.80 -4.26
CA ALA A 432 9.81 -7.86 -4.19
C ALA A 432 10.18 -8.99 -3.25
N VAL A 433 11.44 -9.44 -3.31
CA VAL A 433 12.00 -10.44 -2.38
C VAL A 433 11.86 -9.99 -0.93
N VAL A 434 12.26 -8.74 -0.61
CA VAL A 434 12.18 -8.21 0.76
C VAL A 434 10.73 -8.11 1.23
N SER A 435 9.83 -7.56 0.40
CA SER A 435 8.41 -7.40 0.75
C SER A 435 7.71 -8.74 0.97
N LEU A 436 7.93 -9.73 0.09
CA LEU A 436 7.32 -11.07 0.21
C LEU A 436 7.85 -11.83 1.43
N ARG A 437 9.15 -11.76 1.72
CA ARG A 437 9.73 -12.37 2.94
C ARG A 437 9.21 -11.71 4.20
N THR A 438 9.11 -10.39 4.20
CA THR A 438 8.55 -9.64 5.33
C THR A 438 7.09 -9.99 5.56
N GLU A 439 6.32 -10.13 4.49
CA GLU A 439 4.92 -10.55 4.57
C GLU A 439 4.77 -11.97 5.10
N LEU A 440 5.61 -12.92 4.64
CA LEU A 440 5.67 -14.28 5.17
C LEU A 440 5.87 -14.27 6.70
N LEU A 441 6.90 -13.58 7.17
CA LEU A 441 7.22 -13.46 8.60
C LEU A 441 6.11 -12.76 9.39
N ARG A 442 5.46 -11.74 8.82
CA ARG A 442 4.34 -11.03 9.44
C ARG A 442 3.16 -11.97 9.65
N ARG A 443 2.83 -12.81 8.66
CA ARG A 443 1.74 -13.78 8.75
C ARG A 443 2.03 -14.88 9.76
N GLU A 444 3.25 -15.42 9.77
CA GLU A 444 3.68 -16.41 10.77
C GLU A 444 3.57 -15.87 12.20
N ARG A 445 4.04 -14.64 12.44
CA ARG A 445 3.90 -13.96 13.74
C ARG A 445 2.44 -13.77 14.14
N MET A 446 1.59 -13.32 13.21
CA MET A 446 0.17 -13.12 13.48
C MET A 446 -0.53 -14.43 13.85
N LEU A 447 -0.25 -15.53 13.14
CA LEU A 447 -0.79 -16.85 13.49
C LEU A 447 -0.30 -17.31 14.87
N ALA A 448 1.00 -17.15 15.16
CA ALA A 448 1.59 -17.53 16.44
C ALA A 448 0.98 -16.74 17.61
N GLU A 449 0.81 -15.42 17.47
CA GLU A 449 0.18 -14.54 18.47
C GLU A 449 -1.27 -14.94 18.74
N ARG A 450 -1.99 -15.39 17.70
CA ARG A 450 -3.37 -15.87 17.82
C ARG A 450 -3.49 -17.36 18.14
N ARG A 451 -2.37 -18.07 18.27
CA ARG A 451 -2.30 -19.54 18.45
C ARG A 451 -3.10 -20.32 17.40
N ALA A 452 -3.19 -19.76 16.20
CA ALA A 452 -3.84 -20.36 15.04
C ALA A 452 -2.82 -21.17 14.25
N ARG A 453 -3.23 -22.33 13.71
CA ARG A 453 -2.39 -23.18 12.86
C ARG A 453 -2.43 -22.78 11.40
N SER A 454 -3.50 -22.11 10.99
CA SER A 454 -3.66 -21.62 9.63
C SER A 454 -4.61 -20.43 9.58
N ILE A 455 -4.63 -19.75 8.44
CA ILE A 455 -5.51 -18.60 8.20
C ILE A 455 -7.00 -18.96 8.35
N GLU A 456 -7.39 -20.21 8.11
CA GLU A 456 -8.77 -20.68 8.27
C GLU A 456 -9.26 -20.62 9.73
N GLU A 457 -8.34 -20.60 10.71
CA GLU A 457 -8.67 -20.47 12.14
C GLU A 457 -8.77 -19.00 12.60
N LEU A 458 -8.49 -18.03 11.72
CA LEU A 458 -8.62 -16.60 12.00
C LEU A 458 -10.02 -16.07 11.64
N ASP A 459 -10.47 -15.02 12.33
CA ASP A 459 -11.70 -14.31 11.94
C ASP A 459 -11.54 -13.74 10.50
N PRO A 460 -12.54 -13.90 9.61
CA PRO A 460 -12.47 -13.41 8.23
C PRO A 460 -12.13 -11.91 8.14
N GLY A 461 -11.19 -11.56 7.28
CA GLY A 461 -10.76 -10.16 7.08
C GLY A 461 -9.67 -9.67 8.04
N LEU A 462 -9.29 -10.44 9.08
CA LEU A 462 -8.08 -10.13 9.88
C LEU A 462 -6.80 -10.19 9.03
N MET A 463 -6.78 -11.14 8.10
CA MET A 463 -5.69 -11.33 7.15
C MET A 463 -6.33 -11.69 5.81
N PRO A 464 -6.15 -10.88 4.75
CA PRO A 464 -6.59 -11.27 3.42
C PRO A 464 -5.76 -12.44 2.89
N ARG A 465 -6.38 -13.32 2.11
CA ARG A 465 -5.63 -14.26 1.28
C ARG A 465 -4.82 -13.48 0.25
N LEU A 466 -3.56 -13.87 0.05
CA LEU A 466 -2.69 -13.28 -0.96
C LEU A 466 -2.55 -14.25 -2.11
N VAL A 467 -2.92 -13.85 -3.33
CA VAL A 467 -2.63 -14.63 -4.54
C VAL A 467 -1.51 -13.91 -5.30
N VAL A 468 -0.40 -14.62 -5.54
CA VAL A 468 0.70 -14.16 -6.38
C VAL A 468 0.60 -14.85 -7.73
N VAL A 469 0.34 -14.07 -8.77
CA VAL A 469 0.22 -14.56 -10.15
C VAL A 469 1.50 -14.23 -10.89
N VAL A 470 2.18 -15.25 -11.42
CA VAL A 470 3.44 -15.08 -12.16
C VAL A 470 3.24 -15.52 -13.60
N ASP A 471 3.25 -14.56 -14.52
CA ASP A 471 3.39 -14.86 -15.94
C ASP A 471 4.87 -15.11 -16.28
N GLU A 472 5.11 -16.20 -16.99
CA GLU A 472 6.44 -16.67 -17.39
C GLU A 472 7.40 -16.95 -16.22
N PHE A 473 6.99 -17.84 -15.32
CA PHE A 473 7.80 -18.32 -14.19
C PHE A 473 9.18 -18.86 -14.60
N ALA A 474 9.29 -19.42 -15.81
CA ALA A 474 10.56 -19.84 -16.39
C ALA A 474 11.57 -18.70 -16.53
N ALA A 475 11.13 -17.57 -17.09
CA ALA A 475 11.97 -16.39 -17.24
C ALA A 475 12.31 -15.79 -15.88
N LEU A 476 11.34 -15.78 -14.96
CA LEU A 476 11.56 -15.30 -13.58
C LEU A 476 12.71 -16.04 -12.89
N ILE A 477 12.76 -17.37 -12.94
CA ILE A 477 13.85 -18.13 -12.30
C ILE A 477 15.19 -17.89 -13.00
N ALA A 478 15.19 -17.78 -14.32
CA ALA A 478 16.41 -17.61 -15.11
C ALA A 478 17.06 -16.24 -14.87
N GLU A 479 16.26 -15.19 -14.81
CA GLU A 479 16.75 -13.80 -14.71
C GLU A 479 16.80 -13.29 -13.27
N GLN A 480 15.91 -13.75 -12.39
CA GLN A 480 15.82 -13.34 -10.98
C GLN A 480 15.83 -14.56 -10.02
N PRO A 481 16.97 -15.26 -9.85
CA PRO A 481 17.04 -16.50 -9.07
C PRO A 481 16.62 -16.34 -7.60
N GLU A 482 16.91 -15.20 -6.98
CA GLU A 482 16.50 -14.93 -5.58
C GLU A 482 14.99 -14.86 -5.42
N LEU A 483 14.30 -14.24 -6.38
CA LEU A 483 12.83 -14.17 -6.38
C LEU A 483 12.22 -15.54 -6.69
N GLY A 484 12.82 -16.31 -7.60
CA GLY A 484 12.44 -17.71 -7.84
C GLY A 484 12.57 -18.60 -6.59
N ALA A 485 13.61 -18.36 -5.76
CA ALA A 485 13.76 -19.05 -4.48
C ALA A 485 12.66 -18.69 -3.48
N VAL A 486 12.26 -17.42 -3.40
CA VAL A 486 11.11 -16.99 -2.57
C VAL A 486 9.81 -17.63 -3.05
N VAL A 487 9.54 -17.64 -4.36
CA VAL A 487 8.32 -18.30 -4.90
C VAL A 487 8.30 -19.79 -4.58
N THR A 488 9.44 -20.47 -4.69
CA THR A 488 9.55 -21.89 -4.30
C THR A 488 9.25 -22.08 -2.81
N ASP A 489 9.70 -21.13 -1.98
CA ASP A 489 9.44 -21.17 -0.54
C ASP A 489 7.96 -20.94 -0.19
N LEU A 490 7.33 -19.99 -0.87
CA LEU A 490 5.89 -19.73 -0.78
C LEU A 490 5.08 -20.96 -1.20
N ALA A 491 5.53 -21.73 -2.19
CA ALA A 491 4.85 -22.97 -2.58
C ALA A 491 4.86 -24.02 -1.46
N ALA A 492 5.93 -24.08 -0.65
CA ALA A 492 6.04 -25.07 0.42
C ALA A 492 5.27 -24.68 1.69
N ARG A 493 5.21 -23.39 2.03
CA ARG A 493 4.64 -22.90 3.31
C ARG A 493 3.34 -22.12 3.17
N GLY A 494 3.04 -21.61 1.97
CA GLY A 494 2.02 -20.60 1.72
C GLY A 494 0.60 -21.01 2.08
N ARG A 495 0.23 -22.29 1.92
CA ARG A 495 -1.12 -22.81 2.22
C ARG A 495 -1.62 -22.38 3.59
N SER A 496 -0.87 -22.66 4.66
CA SER A 496 -1.28 -22.36 6.04
C SER A 496 -1.35 -20.85 6.31
N LEU A 497 -0.57 -20.06 5.57
CA LEU A 497 -0.48 -18.61 5.69
C LEU A 497 -1.51 -17.89 4.81
N GLY A 498 -2.32 -18.61 4.04
CA GLY A 498 -3.25 -18.02 3.07
C GLY A 498 -2.54 -17.32 1.91
N ILE A 499 -1.34 -17.78 1.54
CA ILE A 499 -0.63 -17.35 0.34
C ILE A 499 -0.81 -18.43 -0.72
N HIS A 500 -1.34 -18.03 -1.87
CA HIS A 500 -1.63 -18.87 -3.03
C HIS A 500 -0.77 -18.43 -4.21
N LEU A 501 -0.41 -19.36 -5.09
CA LEU A 501 0.45 -19.08 -6.24
C LEU A 501 -0.24 -19.54 -7.51
N VAL A 502 -0.20 -18.74 -8.57
CA VAL A 502 -0.58 -19.15 -9.92
C VAL A 502 0.63 -18.97 -10.81
N LEU A 503 1.31 -20.08 -11.15
CA LEU A 503 2.59 -20.07 -11.85
C LEU A 503 2.40 -20.49 -13.30
N CYS A 504 2.70 -19.59 -14.23
CA CYS A 504 2.46 -19.82 -15.65
C CYS A 504 3.77 -19.94 -16.41
N THR A 505 3.87 -20.91 -17.33
CA THR A 505 5.10 -21.16 -18.09
C THR A 505 4.79 -21.66 -19.50
N GLN A 506 5.62 -21.27 -20.47
CA GLN A 506 5.54 -21.80 -21.82
C GLN A 506 6.18 -23.18 -21.97
N ARG A 507 7.13 -23.51 -21.10
CA ARG A 507 7.90 -24.77 -21.12
C ARG A 507 7.89 -25.36 -19.70
N PRO A 508 6.81 -26.04 -19.31
CA PRO A 508 6.69 -26.59 -17.96
C PRO A 508 7.74 -27.67 -17.66
N ALA A 509 8.14 -28.46 -18.67
CA ALA A 509 9.11 -29.53 -18.49
C ALA A 509 10.51 -29.00 -18.12
N GLY A 510 11.09 -29.54 -17.05
CA GLY A 510 12.47 -29.28 -16.62
C GLY A 510 12.72 -27.94 -15.91
N ILE A 511 11.76 -27.02 -15.93
CA ILE A 511 11.87 -25.70 -15.30
C ILE A 511 11.26 -25.69 -13.90
N VAL A 512 10.12 -26.34 -13.74
CA VAL A 512 9.41 -26.41 -12.45
C VAL A 512 10.02 -27.54 -11.62
N LYS A 513 10.63 -27.19 -10.48
CA LYS A 513 11.21 -28.16 -9.55
C LYS A 513 10.12 -29.08 -8.96
N ASP A 514 10.47 -30.32 -8.65
CA ASP A 514 9.57 -31.31 -8.03
C ASP A 514 8.91 -30.79 -6.75
N ALA A 515 9.62 -29.99 -5.96
CA ALA A 515 9.08 -29.37 -4.75
C ALA A 515 7.91 -28.41 -5.04
N VAL A 516 7.92 -27.68 -6.15
CA VAL A 516 6.82 -26.80 -6.54
C VAL A 516 5.66 -27.64 -7.10
N LEU A 517 5.95 -28.63 -7.94
CA LEU A 517 4.96 -29.56 -8.50
C LEU A 517 4.23 -30.38 -7.43
N ALA A 518 4.92 -30.72 -6.34
CA ALA A 518 4.34 -31.45 -5.22
C ALA A 518 3.33 -30.62 -4.41
N ASN A 519 3.49 -29.30 -4.38
CA ASN A 519 2.61 -28.39 -3.63
C ASN A 519 1.56 -27.67 -4.52
N ALA A 520 1.76 -27.67 -5.84
CA ALA A 520 0.80 -27.15 -6.81
C ALA A 520 -0.06 -28.27 -7.41
N THR A 521 -1.10 -28.65 -6.66
CA THR A 521 -2.01 -29.75 -7.02
C THR A 521 -2.97 -29.37 -8.15
N LEU A 522 -3.26 -28.08 -8.31
CA LEU A 522 -4.16 -27.59 -9.34
C LEU A 522 -3.38 -27.39 -10.65
N ARG A 523 -3.78 -28.11 -11.70
CA ARG A 523 -3.01 -28.14 -12.96
C ARG A 523 -3.89 -27.83 -14.15
N VAL A 524 -3.53 -26.77 -14.87
CA VAL A 524 -4.20 -26.32 -16.08
C VAL A 524 -3.18 -26.32 -17.21
N SER A 525 -3.53 -26.89 -18.36
CA SER A 525 -2.70 -26.75 -19.56
C SER A 525 -3.55 -26.29 -20.72
N LEU A 526 -3.22 -25.11 -21.25
CA LEU A 526 -3.63 -24.73 -22.60
C LEU A 526 -2.84 -25.55 -23.62
N ARG A 527 -3.08 -25.28 -24.91
CA ARG A 527 -2.31 -25.93 -25.98
C ARG A 527 -0.79 -25.79 -25.74
N VAL A 528 -0.10 -26.92 -25.82
CA VAL A 528 1.36 -27.04 -25.80
C VAL A 528 1.88 -27.70 -27.06
N ASN A 529 3.19 -27.57 -27.32
CA ASN A 529 3.78 -27.99 -28.60
C ASN A 529 4.09 -29.49 -28.66
N ASN A 530 4.32 -30.15 -27.53
CA ASN A 530 4.72 -31.54 -27.47
C ASN A 530 4.06 -32.27 -26.28
N ARG A 531 4.03 -33.60 -26.38
CA ARG A 531 3.42 -34.50 -25.39
C ARG A 531 4.11 -34.44 -24.02
N HIS A 532 5.42 -34.19 -23.98
CA HIS A 532 6.19 -34.11 -22.75
C HIS A 532 5.82 -32.89 -21.88
N ASP A 533 5.63 -31.72 -22.50
CA ASP A 533 5.14 -30.52 -21.81
C ASP A 533 3.73 -30.77 -21.25
N SER A 534 2.86 -31.42 -22.01
CA SER A 534 1.50 -31.77 -21.57
C SER A 534 1.54 -32.71 -20.36
N SER A 535 2.31 -33.80 -20.43
CA SER A 535 2.39 -34.78 -19.35
C SER A 535 3.06 -34.23 -18.10
N SER A 536 4.04 -33.32 -18.25
CA SER A 536 4.69 -32.65 -17.11
C SER A 536 3.74 -31.79 -16.27
N VAL A 537 2.70 -31.23 -16.90
CA VAL A 537 1.66 -30.47 -16.21
C VAL A 537 0.52 -31.40 -15.83
N ILE A 538 -0.29 -31.86 -16.77
CA ILE A 538 -1.57 -32.53 -16.47
C ILE A 538 -1.46 -34.06 -16.36
N GLY A 539 -0.27 -34.65 -16.45
CA GLY A 539 -0.08 -36.10 -16.37
C GLY A 539 -0.60 -36.88 -17.58
N SER A 540 -0.99 -36.20 -18.66
CA SER A 540 -1.48 -36.81 -19.90
C SER A 540 -1.06 -35.98 -21.12
N ASP A 541 -1.21 -36.53 -22.31
CA ASP A 541 -0.88 -35.87 -23.58
C ASP A 541 -2.00 -34.96 -24.12
N ALA A 542 -3.14 -34.89 -23.43
CA ALA A 542 -4.37 -34.28 -23.92
C ALA A 542 -4.20 -32.81 -24.35
N ALA A 543 -3.33 -32.05 -23.68
CA ALA A 543 -3.12 -30.64 -24.01
C ALA A 543 -2.25 -30.44 -25.27
N ALA A 544 -1.41 -31.41 -25.64
CA ALA A 544 -0.66 -31.39 -26.89
C ALA A 544 -1.54 -31.69 -28.12
N GLU A 545 -2.67 -32.37 -27.90
CA GLU A 545 -3.64 -32.75 -28.93
C GLU A 545 -4.69 -31.68 -29.20
N LEU A 546 -4.78 -30.65 -28.35
CA LEU A 546 -5.69 -29.52 -28.54
C LEU A 546 -5.38 -28.78 -29.85
N PRO A 547 -6.39 -28.39 -30.65
CA PRO A 547 -6.18 -27.65 -31.89
C PRO A 547 -5.63 -26.23 -31.62
N SER A 548 -4.96 -25.64 -32.61
CA SER A 548 -4.33 -24.30 -32.48
C SER A 548 -5.33 -23.15 -32.47
N LEU A 549 -6.51 -23.38 -33.04
CA LEU A 549 -7.64 -22.46 -33.02
C LEU A 549 -8.92 -23.24 -32.68
N PRO A 550 -9.90 -22.58 -32.05
CA PRO A 550 -9.82 -21.25 -31.42
C PRO A 550 -8.84 -21.20 -30.24
N ARG A 551 -8.34 -20.01 -29.92
CA ARG A 551 -7.47 -19.78 -28.74
C ARG A 551 -8.27 -19.95 -27.45
N GLY A 552 -7.59 -20.25 -26.34
CA GLY A 552 -8.24 -20.47 -25.04
C GLY A 552 -8.70 -21.90 -24.80
N ARG A 553 -8.51 -22.82 -25.76
CA ARG A 553 -8.69 -24.25 -25.48
C ARG A 553 -7.65 -24.74 -24.49
N GLY A 554 -8.14 -25.44 -23.48
CA GLY A 554 -7.32 -25.97 -22.40
C GLY A 554 -7.89 -27.23 -21.79
N VAL A 555 -7.12 -27.80 -20.89
CA VAL A 555 -7.47 -28.97 -20.10
C VAL A 555 -7.19 -28.65 -18.64
N LEU A 556 -8.19 -28.85 -17.78
CA LEU A 556 -8.05 -28.86 -16.34
C LEU A 556 -7.85 -30.30 -15.87
N ALA A 557 -6.83 -30.58 -15.05
CA ALA A 557 -6.68 -31.89 -14.42
C ALA A 557 -7.49 -31.95 -13.12
N VAL A 558 -8.59 -32.72 -13.12
CA VAL A 558 -9.43 -32.96 -11.95
C VAL A 558 -9.22 -34.40 -11.50
N GLU A 559 -8.63 -34.61 -10.32
CA GLU A 559 -8.31 -35.95 -9.79
C GLU A 559 -7.50 -36.81 -10.80
N GLY A 560 -6.59 -36.17 -11.53
CA GLY A 560 -5.78 -36.82 -12.58
C GLY A 560 -6.51 -37.07 -13.90
N ARG A 561 -7.78 -36.68 -14.03
CA ARG A 561 -8.55 -36.79 -15.28
C ARG A 561 -8.54 -35.47 -16.05
N PRO A 562 -8.26 -35.48 -17.36
CA PRO A 562 -8.30 -34.29 -18.19
C PRO A 562 -9.75 -33.89 -18.47
N VAL A 563 -10.11 -32.66 -18.09
CA VAL A 563 -11.40 -32.01 -18.41
C VAL A 563 -11.13 -30.94 -19.46
N PRO A 564 -11.48 -31.16 -20.74
CA PRO A 564 -11.33 -30.15 -21.78
C PRO A 564 -12.26 -28.97 -21.53
N MET A 565 -11.76 -27.77 -21.77
CA MET A 565 -12.49 -26.52 -21.58
C MET A 565 -12.13 -25.48 -22.63
N GLN A 566 -13.06 -24.56 -22.87
CA GLN A 566 -12.83 -23.30 -23.58
C GLN A 566 -12.81 -22.18 -22.56
N VAL A 567 -11.65 -21.53 -22.41
CA VAL A 567 -11.46 -20.38 -21.52
C VAL A 567 -12.31 -19.21 -21.99
N ALA A 568 -12.95 -18.54 -21.03
CA ALA A 568 -13.71 -17.34 -21.28
C ALA A 568 -12.82 -16.12 -21.46
N ARG A 569 -13.31 -15.17 -22.26
CA ARG A 569 -12.65 -13.92 -22.57
C ARG A 569 -13.19 -12.80 -21.70
N ALA A 570 -12.31 -12.11 -21.00
CA ALA A 570 -12.66 -10.94 -20.20
C ALA A 570 -12.39 -9.65 -20.98
N THR A 571 -13.32 -8.72 -20.93
CA THR A 571 -13.20 -7.41 -21.57
C THR A 571 -12.84 -6.32 -20.55
N GLU A 572 -12.33 -5.18 -21.03
CA GLU A 572 -12.10 -4.02 -20.15
C GLU A 572 -13.39 -3.55 -19.45
N SER A 573 -14.54 -3.68 -20.11
CA SER A 573 -15.85 -3.41 -19.50
C SER A 573 -16.17 -4.35 -18.33
N ASP A 574 -15.81 -5.62 -18.41
CA ASP A 574 -16.01 -6.57 -17.30
C ASP A 574 -15.15 -6.21 -16.10
N ILE A 575 -13.89 -5.82 -16.35
CA ILE A 575 -12.96 -5.38 -15.30
C ILE A 575 -13.46 -4.09 -14.65
N ALA A 576 -13.92 -3.12 -15.44
CA ALA A 576 -14.49 -1.87 -14.93
C ALA A 576 -15.75 -2.13 -14.10
N ALA A 577 -16.63 -3.04 -14.55
CA ALA A 577 -17.83 -3.42 -13.80
C ALA A 577 -17.49 -4.06 -12.44
N VAL A 578 -16.49 -4.94 -12.39
CA VAL A 578 -16.03 -5.54 -11.13
C VAL A 578 -15.35 -4.51 -10.22
N SER A 579 -14.55 -3.59 -10.77
CA SER A 579 -13.94 -2.51 -9.99
C SER A 579 -15.02 -1.62 -9.35
N GLU A 580 -16.02 -1.21 -10.13
CA GLU A 580 -17.11 -0.35 -9.65
C GLU A 580 -17.96 -1.04 -8.56
N ASN A 581 -18.17 -2.36 -8.65
CA ASN A 581 -18.88 -3.13 -7.62
C ASN A 581 -18.23 -3.04 -6.23
N TRP A 582 -16.92 -2.79 -6.17
CA TRP A 582 -16.15 -2.70 -4.93
C TRP A 582 -15.72 -1.28 -4.60
N ARG A 583 -16.28 -0.27 -5.27
CA ARG A 583 -15.95 1.12 -5.03
C ARG A 583 -16.30 1.51 -3.59
N GLY A 584 -15.31 1.99 -2.84
CA GLY A 584 -15.45 2.35 -1.43
C GLY A 584 -15.49 1.16 -0.46
N ALA A 585 -15.30 -0.07 -0.94
CA ALA A 585 -15.13 -1.22 -0.06
C ALA A 585 -13.82 -1.10 0.74
N PRO A 586 -13.80 -1.55 2.01
CA PRO A 586 -12.57 -1.55 2.79
C PRO A 586 -11.53 -2.45 2.12
N THR A 587 -10.34 -1.91 1.90
CA THR A 587 -9.17 -2.66 1.42
C THR A 587 -8.34 -3.12 2.62
N ALA A 588 -7.70 -4.29 2.50
CA ALA A 588 -6.75 -4.71 3.50
C ALA A 588 -5.51 -3.80 3.51
N ALA A 589 -4.79 -3.75 4.64
CA ALA A 589 -3.53 -3.02 4.73
C ALA A 589 -2.55 -3.53 3.67
N ALA A 590 -2.01 -2.62 2.86
CA ALA A 590 -1.12 -2.97 1.77
C ALA A 590 0.23 -3.45 2.32
N PHE A 591 0.58 -4.72 2.09
CA PHE A 591 1.94 -5.22 2.34
C PHE A 591 2.93 -4.80 1.25
N TRP A 592 2.39 -4.43 0.08
CA TRP A 592 3.12 -3.89 -1.06
C TRP A 592 2.89 -2.38 -1.14
N THR A 593 3.92 -1.59 -0.91
CA THR A 593 3.85 -0.15 -1.16
C THR A 593 4.03 0.12 -2.65
N PRO A 594 3.31 1.09 -3.24
CA PRO A 594 3.70 1.64 -4.53
C PRO A 594 5.16 2.07 -4.51
N GLY A 595 5.84 2.05 -5.66
CA GLY A 595 7.18 2.63 -5.75
C GLY A 595 7.15 4.13 -5.42
N LEU A 596 8.31 4.71 -5.13
CA LEU A 596 8.39 6.15 -4.84
C LEU A 596 7.82 6.99 -6.00
N PRO A 597 7.07 8.07 -5.70
CA PRO A 597 6.59 8.98 -6.72
C PRO A 597 7.72 9.54 -7.58
N LYS A 598 7.44 9.89 -8.84
CA LYS A 598 8.44 10.52 -9.73
C LYS A 598 8.87 11.90 -9.26
N LEU A 599 7.94 12.64 -8.65
CA LEU A 599 8.14 13.98 -8.17
C LEU A 599 7.54 14.06 -6.77
N VAL A 600 8.34 14.53 -5.83
CA VAL A 600 7.94 14.73 -4.44
C VAL A 600 7.95 16.22 -4.17
N THR A 601 6.83 16.75 -3.71
CA THR A 601 6.67 18.14 -3.33
C THR A 601 6.76 18.30 -1.81
N ARG A 602 6.88 19.54 -1.34
CA ARG A 602 6.82 19.83 0.10
C ARG A 602 5.48 19.42 0.72
N ALA A 603 4.37 19.48 -0.02
CA ALA A 603 3.06 19.05 0.46
C ALA A 603 3.04 17.55 0.77
N ASP A 604 3.72 16.74 -0.04
CA ASP A 604 3.84 15.29 0.19
C ASP A 604 4.59 14.99 1.50
N LEU A 605 5.62 15.77 1.81
CA LEU A 605 6.40 15.62 3.04
C LEU A 605 5.62 16.04 4.30
N VAL A 606 4.82 17.10 4.22
CA VAL A 606 4.02 17.61 5.36
C VAL A 606 2.89 16.64 5.74
N SER A 607 2.47 15.78 4.82
CA SER A 607 1.48 14.73 5.10
C SER A 607 2.00 13.61 6.02
N LEU A 608 3.33 13.48 6.16
CA LEU A 608 3.95 12.48 7.01
C LEU A 608 4.00 12.93 8.48
N PRO A 609 4.02 11.98 9.43
CA PRO A 609 4.27 12.29 10.83
C PRO A 609 5.58 13.07 10.98
N ALA A 610 5.53 14.24 11.61
CA ALA A 610 6.71 15.07 11.83
C ALA A 610 7.77 14.28 12.62
N PRO A 611 9.04 14.25 12.17
CA PRO A 611 10.09 13.63 12.95
C PRO A 611 10.30 14.39 14.27
N PRO A 612 10.85 13.73 15.32
CA PRO A 612 11.32 14.45 16.48
C PRO A 612 12.37 15.48 16.05
N ALA A 613 12.20 16.74 16.45
CA ALA A 613 13.20 17.78 16.21
C ALA A 613 14.54 17.33 16.83
N PRO A 614 15.68 17.52 16.13
CA PRO A 614 15.94 18.52 15.07
C PRO A 614 15.99 17.99 13.62
N GLY A 615 15.46 16.80 13.32
CA GLY A 615 15.61 16.17 12.00
C GLY A 615 15.03 16.98 10.81
N LEU A 616 15.83 17.15 9.75
CA LEU A 616 15.48 17.85 8.52
C LEU A 616 14.89 16.86 7.49
N VAL A 617 13.61 17.02 7.15
CA VAL A 617 12.95 16.19 6.13
C VAL A 617 13.24 16.75 4.73
N PHE A 618 13.81 15.95 3.85
CA PHE A 618 14.20 16.39 2.50
C PHE A 618 13.73 15.48 1.35
N GLY A 619 13.02 14.39 1.65
CA GLY A 619 12.52 13.46 0.64
C GLY A 619 11.68 12.33 1.22
N LEU A 620 11.31 11.39 0.37
CA LEU A 620 10.65 10.14 0.73
C LEU A 620 11.62 8.97 0.59
N VAL A 621 11.57 8.02 1.52
CA VAL A 621 12.40 6.80 1.52
C VAL A 621 11.51 5.57 1.45
N ASP A 622 11.86 4.60 0.61
CA ASP A 622 11.16 3.31 0.52
C ASP A 622 11.77 2.31 1.51
N LEU A 623 10.95 1.80 2.43
CA LEU A 623 11.35 0.87 3.49
C LEU A 623 10.57 -0.44 3.34
N PRO A 624 10.92 -1.29 2.36
CA PRO A 624 10.17 -2.52 2.06
C PRO A 624 10.14 -3.50 3.23
N GLU A 625 11.19 -3.55 4.05
CA GLU A 625 11.26 -4.37 5.28
C GLU A 625 10.32 -3.89 6.38
N GLN A 626 9.83 -2.65 6.29
CA GLN A 626 8.81 -2.07 7.16
C GLN A 626 7.45 -1.94 6.46
N GLN A 627 7.36 -2.37 5.19
CA GLN A 627 6.16 -2.30 4.34
C GLN A 627 5.55 -0.87 4.31
N ARG A 628 6.40 0.16 4.26
CA ARG A 628 5.94 1.57 4.25
C ARG A 628 6.88 2.48 3.48
N ILE A 629 6.34 3.61 3.03
CA ILE A 629 7.13 4.77 2.61
C ILE A 629 7.32 5.67 3.83
N GLY A 630 8.55 6.06 4.10
CA GLY A 630 8.94 6.93 5.21
C GLY A 630 9.42 8.31 4.76
N ALA A 631 9.66 9.19 5.72
CA ALA A 631 10.37 10.45 5.50
C ALA A 631 11.87 10.19 5.45
N ALA A 632 12.56 10.73 4.45
CA ALA A 632 14.01 10.84 4.47
C ALA A 632 14.40 12.01 5.37
N VAL A 633 15.05 11.69 6.48
CA VAL A 633 15.45 12.64 7.52
C VAL A 633 16.96 12.71 7.57
N TYR A 634 17.50 13.92 7.58
CA TYR A 634 18.89 14.23 7.86
C TYR A 634 18.98 14.98 9.19
N ASP A 635 19.70 14.43 10.16
CA ASP A 635 19.92 15.08 11.45
C ASP A 635 21.41 15.43 11.61
N PRO A 636 21.80 16.71 11.48
CA PRO A 636 23.20 17.13 11.64
C PRO A 636 23.87 16.67 12.93
N ALA A 637 23.13 16.49 14.02
CA ALA A 637 23.69 16.07 15.31
C ALA A 637 23.97 14.57 15.37
N VAL A 638 23.26 13.76 14.58
CA VAL A 638 23.39 12.29 14.55
C VAL A 638 24.21 11.83 13.34
N ASP A 639 23.92 12.42 12.19
CA ASP A 639 24.52 12.07 10.90
C ASP A 639 25.82 12.83 10.63
N GLY A 640 26.05 13.96 11.31
CA GLY A 640 27.23 14.79 11.09
C GLY A 640 27.24 15.40 9.70
N HIS A 641 28.41 15.43 9.05
CA HIS A 641 28.59 15.99 7.72
C HIS A 641 27.99 15.08 6.63
N LEU A 642 27.50 15.67 5.54
CA LEU A 642 26.84 14.96 4.45
C LEU A 642 27.52 15.24 3.11
N LEU A 643 27.82 14.19 2.36
CA LEU A 643 28.29 14.27 0.99
C LEU A 643 27.22 13.73 0.02
N VAL A 644 26.73 14.60 -0.87
CA VAL A 644 25.76 14.28 -1.92
C VAL A 644 26.51 14.11 -3.23
N ILE A 645 26.49 12.90 -3.79
CA ILE A 645 27.20 12.59 -5.04
C ILE A 645 26.19 12.17 -6.09
N GLY A 646 26.18 12.85 -7.24
CA GLY A 646 25.29 12.55 -8.34
C GLY A 646 25.81 13.08 -9.66
N GLY A 647 25.66 12.32 -10.74
CA GLY A 647 26.04 12.77 -12.08
C GLY A 647 25.27 14.02 -12.53
N ARG A 648 25.62 14.55 -13.71
CA ARG A 648 24.94 15.72 -14.28
C ARG A 648 23.42 15.49 -14.37
N GLY A 649 22.64 16.42 -13.83
CA GLY A 649 21.17 16.34 -13.84
C GLY A 649 20.58 15.32 -12.87
N ALA A 650 21.38 14.70 -11.99
CA ALA A 650 20.90 13.69 -11.04
C ALA A 650 20.10 14.29 -9.86
N GLY A 651 20.16 15.61 -9.65
CA GLY A 651 19.42 16.31 -8.58
C GLY A 651 20.26 16.70 -7.36
N THR A 652 21.59 16.80 -7.49
CA THR A 652 22.50 17.25 -6.40
C THR A 652 22.10 18.63 -5.88
N THR A 653 22.01 19.63 -6.76
CA THR A 653 21.54 20.98 -6.41
C THR A 653 20.13 20.99 -5.81
N THR A 654 19.21 20.16 -6.32
CA THR A 654 17.86 20.02 -5.78
C THR A 654 17.87 19.44 -4.37
N THR A 655 18.80 18.52 -4.07
CA THR A 655 18.98 17.97 -2.73
C THR A 655 19.46 19.04 -1.76
N LEU A 656 20.49 19.81 -2.14
CA LEU A 656 20.99 20.91 -1.30
C LEU A 656 19.89 21.96 -1.08
N ALA A 657 19.09 22.26 -2.10
CA ALA A 657 17.93 23.14 -1.98
C ALA A 657 16.88 22.60 -0.99
N ALA A 658 16.54 21.31 -1.06
CA ALA A 658 15.57 20.69 -0.16
C ALA A 658 16.06 20.69 1.29
N ILE A 659 17.35 20.43 1.51
CA ILE A 659 17.96 20.49 2.85
C ILE A 659 18.01 21.94 3.35
N ALA A 660 18.39 22.91 2.51
CA ALA A 660 18.40 24.32 2.88
C ALA A 660 17.01 24.84 3.23
N GLU A 661 15.99 24.46 2.45
CA GLU A 661 14.59 24.81 2.70
C GLU A 661 14.10 24.21 4.03
N ALA A 662 14.49 22.97 4.34
CA ALA A 662 14.16 22.33 5.62
C ALA A 662 14.90 22.99 6.80
N ALA A 663 16.15 23.41 6.62
CA ALA A 663 16.97 24.07 7.64
C ALA A 663 16.58 25.55 7.88
N GLY A 664 15.97 26.21 6.91
CA GLY A 664 15.53 27.61 7.00
C GLY A 664 16.70 28.56 7.28
N ALA A 665 16.58 29.40 8.31
CA ALA A 665 17.57 30.43 8.64
C ALA A 665 18.94 29.87 9.10
N ALA A 666 19.04 28.58 9.41
CA ALA A 666 20.31 27.94 9.76
C ALA A 666 21.19 27.64 8.53
N ALA A 667 20.63 27.68 7.31
CA ALA A 667 21.35 27.36 6.09
C ALA A 667 22.25 28.51 5.61
N LEU A 668 23.55 28.25 5.50
CA LEU A 668 24.55 29.10 4.86
C LEU A 668 24.90 28.48 3.51
N VAL A 669 24.34 29.01 2.42
CA VAL A 669 24.54 28.46 1.07
C VAL A 669 25.72 29.14 0.40
N GLY A 670 26.71 28.35 -0.01
CA GLY A 670 27.88 28.80 -0.75
C GLY A 670 27.55 29.23 -2.18
N SER A 671 28.32 30.20 -2.68
CA SER A 671 28.29 30.60 -4.08
C SER A 671 28.92 29.53 -4.98
N SER A 672 28.51 29.48 -6.25
CA SER A 672 29.23 28.68 -7.27
C SER A 672 30.50 29.38 -7.78
N CYS A 673 30.75 30.62 -7.36
CA CYS A 673 31.98 31.36 -7.64
C CYS A 673 33.05 31.00 -6.60
N LEU A 674 34.21 30.49 -7.04
CA LEU A 674 35.30 30.05 -6.17
C LEU A 674 35.74 31.11 -5.14
N PRO A 675 36.03 32.37 -5.51
CA PRO A 675 36.32 33.43 -4.55
C PRO A 675 35.26 33.57 -3.43
N ASP A 676 33.98 33.63 -3.77
CA ASP A 676 32.92 33.85 -2.79
C ASP A 676 32.68 32.60 -1.93
N ALA A 677 32.74 31.40 -2.53
CA ALA A 677 32.70 30.14 -1.81
C ALA A 677 33.83 30.04 -0.79
N TRP A 678 35.07 30.35 -1.22
CA TRP A 678 36.24 30.35 -0.36
C TRP A 678 36.08 31.26 0.85
N ALA A 679 35.61 32.49 0.62
CA ALA A 679 35.41 33.47 1.69
C ALA A 679 34.36 32.98 2.72
N LEU A 680 33.26 32.38 2.26
CA LEU A 680 32.26 31.81 3.16
C LEU A 680 32.82 30.63 3.97
N ILE A 681 33.50 29.68 3.31
CA ILE A 681 34.11 28.52 3.98
C ILE A 681 35.15 28.99 5.00
N GLN A 682 35.95 30.00 4.67
CA GLN A 682 36.92 30.60 5.58
C GLN A 682 36.24 31.24 6.79
N ARG A 683 35.20 32.05 6.57
CA ARG A 683 34.41 32.67 7.64
C ARG A 683 33.85 31.62 8.61
N VAL A 684 33.40 30.48 8.09
CA VAL A 684 32.92 29.35 8.91
C VAL A 684 34.07 28.64 9.63
N ALA A 685 35.21 28.44 8.97
CA ALA A 685 36.41 27.83 9.56
C ALA A 685 37.09 28.69 10.65
N ASP A 686 36.78 29.98 10.69
CA ASP A 686 37.28 30.94 11.66
C ASP A 686 36.25 31.24 12.77
N LEU A 687 35.10 30.56 12.79
CA LEU A 687 34.11 30.68 13.87
C LEU A 687 34.73 30.26 15.23
N PRO A 688 34.45 30.98 16.32
CA PRO A 688 34.98 30.65 17.63
C PRO A 688 34.44 29.29 18.12
N SER A 689 35.32 28.47 18.67
CA SER A 689 35.04 27.08 19.11
C SER A 689 34.17 26.96 20.37
N ALA A 690 33.31 27.95 20.67
CA ALA A 690 32.48 27.95 21.87
C ALA A 690 31.13 27.24 21.59
N PRO A 691 30.74 26.22 22.38
CA PRO A 691 29.50 25.48 22.15
C PRO A 691 28.27 26.35 22.42
N SER A 692 27.42 26.50 21.40
CA SER A 692 26.08 27.05 21.57
C SER A 692 25.20 26.01 22.24
N LYS A 693 24.75 26.26 23.48
CA LYS A 693 23.91 25.31 24.25
C LYS A 693 22.43 25.32 23.87
N HIS A 694 21.97 26.21 22.98
CA HIS A 694 20.52 26.49 22.82
C HIS A 694 20.02 26.76 21.39
N ALA A 695 20.83 26.56 20.34
CA ALA A 695 20.38 26.71 18.96
C ALA A 695 20.96 25.59 18.09
N ALA A 696 20.16 25.10 17.12
CA ALA A 696 20.68 24.24 16.05
C ALA A 696 21.85 24.99 15.37
N GLY A 697 23.01 24.35 15.26
CA GLY A 697 24.18 24.98 14.70
C GLY A 697 24.00 25.29 13.21
N PRO A 698 24.81 26.20 12.66
CA PRO A 698 24.72 26.57 11.25
C PRO A 698 24.99 25.38 10.34
N LEU A 699 24.29 25.32 9.20
CA LEU A 699 24.48 24.31 8.17
C LEU A 699 25.15 24.96 6.97
N LEU A 700 26.42 24.63 6.69
CA LEU A 700 27.13 25.14 5.50
C LEU A 700 26.86 24.21 4.33
N LEU A 701 26.20 24.70 3.27
CA LEU A 701 25.94 23.96 2.05
C LEU A 701 26.84 24.48 0.93
N VAL A 702 27.64 23.62 0.32
CA VAL A 702 28.50 23.98 -0.82
C VAL A 702 28.23 23.02 -1.96
N ASP A 703 27.66 23.53 -3.05
CA ASP A 703 27.40 22.73 -4.25
C ASP A 703 28.62 22.72 -5.18
N ASP A 704 28.64 21.77 -6.12
CA ASP A 704 29.70 21.61 -7.14
C ASP A 704 31.13 21.68 -6.58
N VAL A 705 31.41 21.04 -5.42
CA VAL A 705 32.73 21.12 -4.78
C VAL A 705 33.86 20.57 -5.66
N ASP A 706 33.58 19.59 -6.53
CA ASP A 706 34.55 19.09 -7.50
C ASP A 706 34.94 20.16 -8.53
N ARG A 707 33.97 20.98 -8.96
CA ARG A 707 34.23 22.12 -9.84
C ARG A 707 35.09 23.18 -9.14
N LEU A 708 34.78 23.51 -7.89
CA LEU A 708 35.56 24.49 -7.11
C LEU A 708 37.02 24.04 -6.93
N LEU A 709 37.23 22.75 -6.67
CA LEU A 709 38.56 22.15 -6.52
C LEU A 709 39.32 22.06 -7.87
N ASP A 710 38.61 21.87 -8.98
CA ASP A 710 39.19 21.90 -10.32
C ASP A 710 39.59 23.34 -10.72
N GLU A 711 38.74 24.33 -10.42
CA GLU A 711 38.98 25.76 -10.72
C GLU A 711 40.12 26.38 -9.89
N ALA A 712 40.38 25.89 -8.68
CA ALA A 712 41.40 26.44 -7.78
C ALA A 712 42.86 26.26 -8.27
N GLY A 713 43.12 25.36 -9.23
CA GLY A 713 44.48 24.99 -9.63
C GLY A 713 45.23 24.20 -8.53
N ASP A 714 46.43 23.69 -8.82
CA ASP A 714 47.05 22.65 -7.97
C ASP A 714 47.38 23.11 -6.54
N GLU A 715 47.87 24.34 -6.37
CA GLU A 715 48.24 24.85 -5.04
C GLU A 715 47.01 25.22 -4.19
N ALA A 716 46.09 26.01 -4.73
CA ALA A 716 44.91 26.42 -3.97
C ALA A 716 43.88 25.28 -3.79
N ARG A 717 43.96 24.20 -4.59
CA ARG A 717 43.16 22.97 -4.36
C ARG A 717 43.48 22.32 -3.03
N VAL A 718 44.77 22.19 -2.68
CA VAL A 718 45.20 21.62 -1.39
C VAL A 718 44.72 22.49 -0.25
N ASP A 719 44.86 23.80 -0.39
CA ASP A 719 44.43 24.76 0.61
C ASP A 719 42.90 24.78 0.79
N LEU A 720 42.12 24.70 -0.30
CA LEU A 720 40.65 24.62 -0.24
C LEU A 720 40.19 23.34 0.46
N ALA A 721 40.80 22.20 0.15
CA ALA A 721 40.49 20.94 0.81
C ALA A 721 40.79 21.00 2.31
N ALA A 722 41.94 21.57 2.70
CA ALA A 722 42.29 21.79 4.11
C ALA A 722 41.32 22.77 4.80
N LEU A 723 40.88 23.81 4.10
CA LEU A 723 39.91 24.79 4.59
C LEU A 723 38.54 24.16 4.85
N LEU A 724 38.05 23.31 3.93
CA LEU A 724 36.82 22.55 4.11
C LEU A 724 36.87 21.64 5.34
N VAL A 725 38.00 20.94 5.56
CA VAL A 725 38.21 20.11 6.76
C VAL A 725 38.22 20.96 8.04
N ARG A 726 38.80 22.16 8.01
CA ARG A 726 38.74 23.09 9.15
C ARG A 726 37.33 23.62 9.41
N ALA A 727 36.59 23.96 8.35
CA ALA A 727 35.19 24.40 8.45
C ALA A 727 34.32 23.29 9.06
N ALA A 728 34.46 22.06 8.58
CA ALA A 728 33.80 20.87 9.11
C ALA A 728 33.97 20.74 10.63
N ARG A 729 35.22 20.78 11.13
CA ARG A 729 35.53 20.74 12.57
C ARG A 729 34.93 21.90 13.36
N SER A 730 34.95 23.11 12.79
CA SER A 730 34.41 24.30 13.47
C SER A 730 32.89 24.23 13.61
N LEU A 731 32.21 23.71 12.58
CA LEU A 731 30.77 23.46 12.58
C LEU A 731 30.40 22.38 13.60
N GLU A 732 31.16 21.29 13.66
CA GLU A 732 30.93 20.18 14.59
C GLU A 732 30.94 20.66 16.05
N VAL A 733 31.91 21.51 16.43
CA VAL A 733 31.97 22.12 17.78
C VAL A 733 30.76 23.02 18.06
N GLY A 734 30.23 23.69 17.04
CA GLY A 734 29.07 24.55 17.12
C GLY A 734 27.71 23.83 17.06
N GLY A 735 27.69 22.50 16.93
CA GLY A 735 26.46 21.71 16.72
C GLY A 735 25.84 21.87 15.33
N GLY A 736 26.64 22.30 14.34
CA GLY A 736 26.29 22.46 12.94
C GLY A 736 26.95 21.37 12.07
N ALA A 737 26.71 21.43 10.76
CA ALA A 737 27.29 20.47 9.83
C ALA A 737 27.61 21.05 8.45
N LEU A 738 28.49 20.36 7.73
CA LEU A 738 28.86 20.63 6.35
C LEU A 738 28.09 19.70 5.42
N VAL A 739 27.44 20.25 4.39
CA VAL A 739 26.77 19.50 3.31
C VAL A 739 27.43 19.85 1.99
N LEU A 740 28.00 18.86 1.32
CA LEU A 740 28.74 19.06 0.07
C LEU A 740 28.01 18.37 -1.10
N GLY A 741 27.82 19.09 -2.20
CA GLY A 741 27.38 18.53 -3.47
C GLY A 741 28.57 18.29 -4.40
N ALA A 742 28.66 17.11 -5.00
CA ALA A 742 29.70 16.76 -5.97
C ALA A 742 29.12 16.00 -7.17
N SER A 743 29.68 16.25 -8.36
CA SER A 743 29.25 15.56 -9.58
C SER A 743 29.99 14.23 -9.84
N ARG A 744 31.17 14.08 -9.22
CA ARG A 744 32.10 12.96 -9.43
C ARG A 744 32.73 12.53 -8.11
N PRO A 745 32.96 11.21 -7.89
CA PRO A 745 33.59 10.71 -6.67
C PRO A 745 35.13 10.79 -6.66
N LEU A 746 35.75 11.14 -7.80
CA LEU A 746 37.20 11.12 -8.01
C LEU A 746 37.86 12.51 -7.93
N GLY A 747 39.19 12.54 -7.93
CA GLY A 747 39.99 13.77 -7.93
C GLY A 747 40.07 14.41 -6.55
N GLY A 748 39.93 15.74 -6.49
CA GLY A 748 40.00 16.51 -5.23
C GLY A 748 38.95 16.12 -4.19
N VAL A 749 37.86 15.46 -4.60
CA VAL A 749 36.79 14.98 -3.70
C VAL A 749 37.18 13.71 -2.95
N SER A 750 38.17 12.93 -3.40
CA SER A 750 38.55 11.66 -2.78
C SER A 750 38.92 11.78 -1.29
N THR A 751 39.66 12.84 -0.92
CA THR A 751 40.00 13.14 0.47
C THR A 751 38.75 13.42 1.31
N LEU A 752 37.80 14.19 0.78
CA LEU A 752 36.52 14.49 1.44
C LEU A 752 35.64 13.24 1.56
N ASN A 753 35.64 12.41 0.50
CA ASN A 753 34.94 11.13 0.47
C ASN A 753 35.47 10.17 1.54
N SER A 754 36.74 10.25 1.95
CA SER A 754 37.25 9.43 3.07
C SER A 754 36.94 9.99 4.46
N ALA A 755 36.64 11.30 4.55
CA ALA A 755 36.43 12.00 5.82
C ALA A 755 34.95 12.13 6.21
N ILE A 756 34.03 11.94 5.26
CA ILE A 756 32.58 12.06 5.48
C ILE A 756 31.93 10.67 5.38
N ASP A 757 31.39 10.19 6.50
CA ASP A 757 30.75 8.88 6.59
C ASP A 757 29.34 8.87 5.98
N ARG A 758 28.56 9.94 6.15
CA ARG A 758 27.18 10.01 5.65
C ARG A 758 27.10 10.51 4.22
N ARG A 759 26.39 9.76 3.39
CA ARG A 759 26.34 9.99 1.95
C ARG A 759 24.94 9.80 1.40
N LEU A 760 24.61 10.62 0.42
CA LEU A 760 23.49 10.41 -0.48
C LEU A 760 24.06 10.15 -1.88
N LEU A 761 23.81 8.95 -2.40
CA LEU A 761 24.25 8.58 -3.75
C LEU A 761 23.07 8.67 -4.70
N LEU A 762 23.05 9.72 -5.53
CA LEU A 762 22.07 9.89 -6.58
C LEU A 762 22.46 9.09 -7.83
N ALA A 763 21.74 9.29 -8.94
CA ALA A 763 22.05 8.66 -10.22
C ALA A 763 23.50 8.94 -10.65
N LEU A 764 24.28 7.86 -10.86
CA LEU A 764 25.67 7.90 -11.32
C LEU A 764 25.81 7.14 -12.65
N PRO A 765 26.70 7.59 -13.55
CA PRO A 765 26.72 7.12 -14.93
C PRO A 765 27.16 5.65 -15.07
N SER A 766 27.97 5.15 -14.13
CA SER A 766 28.42 3.76 -14.12
C SER A 766 28.32 3.12 -12.74
N ARG A 767 28.28 1.78 -12.72
CA ARG A 767 28.35 0.99 -11.48
C ARG A 767 29.67 1.20 -10.75
N GLU A 768 30.76 1.37 -11.49
CA GLU A 768 32.09 1.63 -10.93
C GLU A 768 32.11 2.96 -10.17
N ASP A 769 31.57 4.02 -10.77
CA ASP A 769 31.45 5.33 -10.10
C ASP A 769 30.62 5.24 -8.81
N HIS A 770 29.52 4.46 -8.83
CA HIS A 770 28.68 4.24 -7.65
C HIS A 770 29.44 3.54 -6.53
N VAL A 771 30.21 2.50 -6.85
CA VAL A 771 31.04 1.79 -5.87
C VAL A 771 32.16 2.69 -5.35
N MET A 772 32.82 3.46 -6.22
CA MET A 772 33.87 4.42 -5.81
C MET A 772 33.32 5.55 -4.92
N ALA A 773 32.07 5.94 -5.12
CA ALA A 773 31.35 6.88 -4.25
C ALA A 773 31.02 6.29 -2.87
N GLY A 774 31.25 4.99 -2.66
CA GLY A 774 30.99 4.27 -1.40
C GLY A 774 29.68 3.49 -1.38
N GLY A 775 29.02 3.31 -2.51
CA GLY A 775 27.78 2.55 -2.63
C GLY A 775 27.99 1.05 -2.83
N ASP A 776 26.96 0.24 -2.55
CA ASP A 776 26.94 -1.16 -2.94
C ASP A 776 26.61 -1.25 -4.44
N GLY A 777 27.44 -1.96 -5.20
CA GLY A 777 27.23 -2.14 -6.64
C GLY A 777 25.89 -2.80 -7.00
N ARG A 778 25.18 -3.43 -6.05
CA ARG A 778 23.81 -3.96 -6.23
C ARG A 778 22.72 -2.89 -6.18
N ASP A 779 23.01 -1.73 -5.60
CA ASP A 779 22.07 -0.62 -5.47
C ASP A 779 22.15 0.34 -6.68
N TRP A 780 23.14 0.14 -7.55
CA TRP A 780 23.25 0.90 -8.79
C TRP A 780 22.18 0.48 -9.82
N SER A 781 21.57 1.47 -10.45
CA SER A 781 20.60 1.27 -11.54
C SER A 781 20.74 2.37 -12.58
N VAL A 782 20.76 1.96 -13.86
CA VAL A 782 20.77 2.88 -15.02
C VAL A 782 19.44 3.60 -15.21
N ARG A 783 18.35 3.08 -14.61
CA ARG A 783 16.99 3.63 -14.74
C ARG A 783 16.66 4.67 -13.68
N ARG A 784 17.62 5.06 -12.84
CA ARG A 784 17.44 6.09 -11.81
C ARG A 784 17.02 7.42 -12.45
N ARG A 785 16.03 8.04 -11.83
CA ARG A 785 15.47 9.33 -12.21
C ARG A 785 16.18 10.47 -11.47
N PRO A 786 16.09 11.72 -11.95
CA PRO A 786 16.54 12.87 -11.18
C PRO A 786 15.89 12.91 -9.78
N GLY A 787 16.68 13.20 -8.76
CA GLY A 787 16.29 13.18 -7.35
C GLY A 787 16.17 11.78 -6.74
N SER A 788 16.26 10.71 -7.52
CA SER A 788 16.29 9.35 -6.97
C SER A 788 17.71 8.93 -6.60
N GLY A 789 17.86 8.21 -5.49
CA GLY A 789 19.16 7.82 -4.97
C GLY A 789 19.09 6.72 -3.90
N ILE A 790 20.20 6.57 -3.18
CA ILE A 790 20.32 5.71 -2.00
C ILE A 790 20.67 6.58 -0.79
N TRP A 791 19.81 6.53 0.21
CA TRP A 791 19.96 7.17 1.52
C TRP A 791 19.90 6.13 2.61
N GLY A 792 20.98 5.98 3.39
CA GLY A 792 21.04 5.01 4.49
C GLY A 792 20.82 3.55 4.06
N GLY A 793 21.17 3.22 2.81
CA GLY A 793 20.94 1.88 2.22
C GLY A 793 19.53 1.65 1.67
N ALA A 794 18.65 2.64 1.75
CA ALA A 794 17.29 2.58 1.23
C ALA A 794 17.12 3.51 0.03
N GLU A 795 16.16 3.19 -0.85
CA GLU A 795 15.85 4.03 -2.00
C GLU A 795 15.17 5.32 -1.54
N ILE A 796 15.62 6.46 -2.07
CA ILE A 796 15.06 7.77 -1.76
C ILE A 796 14.63 8.48 -3.05
N GLN A 797 13.57 9.27 -2.94
CA GLN A 797 13.21 10.31 -3.88
C GLN A 797 13.23 11.66 -3.15
N VAL A 798 14.14 12.53 -3.56
CA VAL A 798 14.33 13.87 -3.02
C VAL A 798 13.17 14.78 -3.44
N ALA A 799 12.74 15.63 -2.51
CA ALA A 799 11.70 16.61 -2.76
C ALA A 799 12.23 17.78 -3.61
N THR A 800 11.38 18.29 -4.50
CA THR A 800 11.68 19.51 -5.24
C THR A 800 11.58 20.71 -4.33
N ALA A 801 12.61 21.55 -4.35
CA ALA A 801 12.70 22.79 -3.60
C ALA A 801 13.18 23.93 -4.51
N PRO A 802 12.75 25.18 -4.27
CA PRO A 802 13.31 26.34 -4.97
C PRO A 802 14.79 26.49 -4.63
N ALA A 803 15.60 26.91 -5.61
CA ALA A 803 17.01 27.16 -5.38
C ALA A 803 17.17 28.26 -4.30
N PRO A 804 17.85 27.98 -3.19
CA PRO A 804 18.06 28.99 -2.15
C PRO A 804 19.04 30.05 -2.67
N PRO A 805 18.87 31.33 -2.27
CA PRO A 805 19.85 32.34 -2.60
C PRO A 805 21.19 32.01 -1.93
N ALA A 806 22.28 32.16 -2.68
CA ALA A 806 23.62 32.05 -2.11
C ALA A 806 23.86 33.18 -1.11
N HIS A 807 24.66 32.91 -0.08
CA HIS A 807 25.05 33.93 0.88
C HIS A 807 25.95 34.97 0.18
N GLU A 808 25.55 36.24 0.26
CA GLU A 808 26.32 37.32 -0.35
C GLU A 808 27.63 37.55 0.41
N ILE A 809 28.73 37.66 -0.33
CA ILE A 809 30.04 38.04 0.18
C ILE A 809 30.32 39.46 -0.27
N GLU A 810 30.29 40.38 0.69
CA GLU A 810 30.66 41.76 0.44
C GLU A 810 32.19 41.88 0.42
N VAL A 811 32.73 42.33 -0.72
CA VAL A 811 34.16 42.58 -0.89
C VAL A 811 34.41 44.07 -0.73
N ALA A 812 35.12 44.43 0.33
CA ALA A 812 35.38 45.83 0.66
C ALA A 812 36.14 46.54 -0.48
N ARG A 813 35.74 47.77 -0.80
CA ARG A 813 36.50 48.62 -1.72
C ARG A 813 37.75 49.15 -1.01
N VAL A 814 38.88 49.19 -1.72
CA VAL A 814 40.11 49.79 -1.17
C VAL A 814 39.85 51.25 -0.79
N ALA A 815 39.97 51.56 0.50
CA ALA A 815 39.97 52.93 1.00
C ALA A 815 41.36 53.57 0.81
N LEU A 816 41.38 54.76 0.20
CA LEU A 816 42.55 55.63 0.14
C LEU A 816 42.59 56.49 1.41
N ASP A 817 43.41 56.09 2.38
CA ASP A 817 43.59 56.84 3.63
C ASP A 817 44.73 57.86 3.47
N PRO A 818 44.46 59.18 3.60
CA PRO A 818 45.50 60.20 3.48
C PRO A 818 46.55 60.14 4.60
N THR A 819 46.29 59.40 5.67
CA THR A 819 47.18 59.25 6.83
C THR A 819 48.08 58.02 6.78
N GLN A 820 47.90 57.16 5.76
CA GLN A 820 48.68 55.93 5.59
C GLN A 820 49.46 55.93 4.28
N THR A 821 50.54 55.15 4.24
CA THR A 821 51.21 54.81 2.98
C THR A 821 50.45 53.66 2.30
N LEU A 822 50.18 53.79 1.01
CA LEU A 822 49.63 52.73 0.17
C LEU A 822 50.65 52.38 -0.92
N ALA A 823 51.24 51.18 -0.82
CA ALA A 823 52.09 50.62 -1.87
C ALA A 823 51.24 49.74 -2.78
N ILE A 824 51.38 49.89 -4.09
CA ILE A 824 50.67 49.09 -5.10
C ILE A 824 51.71 48.37 -5.96
N ALA A 825 51.75 47.05 -5.84
CA ALA A 825 52.50 46.17 -6.72
C ALA A 825 51.55 45.60 -7.78
N THR A 826 51.83 45.84 -9.06
CA THR A 826 50.91 45.45 -10.13
C THR A 826 51.63 45.13 -11.43
N GLY A 827 51.26 44.01 -12.07
CA GLY A 827 51.73 43.67 -13.43
C GLY A 827 51.14 44.56 -14.52
N ARG A 828 50.31 45.55 -14.16
CA ARG A 828 49.62 46.48 -15.07
C ARG A 828 49.75 47.93 -14.61
N VAL A 829 50.98 48.38 -14.32
CA VAL A 829 51.29 49.73 -13.80
C VAL A 829 50.56 50.85 -14.57
N GLY A 830 50.60 50.82 -15.91
CA GLY A 830 49.97 51.85 -16.75
C GLY A 830 48.46 51.94 -16.58
N VAL A 831 47.76 50.80 -16.47
CA VAL A 831 46.30 50.74 -16.30
C VAL A 831 45.90 51.28 -14.94
N VAL A 832 46.56 50.81 -13.88
CA VAL A 832 46.27 51.24 -12.50
C VAL A 832 46.54 52.74 -12.32
N ARG A 833 47.64 53.25 -12.90
CA ARG A 833 47.99 54.67 -12.82
C ARG A 833 46.97 55.54 -13.54
N GLU A 834 46.54 55.14 -14.73
CA GLU A 834 45.54 55.86 -15.51
C GLU A 834 44.17 55.85 -14.82
N GLY A 835 43.79 54.72 -14.24
CA GLY A 835 42.55 54.56 -13.51
C GLY A 835 42.50 55.38 -12.21
N LEU A 836 43.58 55.38 -11.43
CA LEU A 836 43.71 56.27 -10.25
C LEU A 836 43.69 57.76 -10.63
N ARG A 837 44.27 58.12 -11.78
CA ARG A 837 44.21 59.49 -12.32
C ARG A 837 42.78 59.90 -12.65
N HIS A 838 42.00 59.03 -13.30
CA HIS A 838 40.57 59.28 -13.55
C HIS A 838 39.77 59.42 -12.25
N ALA A 839 40.16 58.68 -11.20
CA ALA A 839 39.60 58.83 -9.85
C ALA A 839 40.11 60.08 -9.09
N GLY A 840 40.89 60.96 -9.73
CA GLY A 840 41.39 62.21 -9.13
C GLY A 840 42.56 62.02 -8.16
N THR A 841 43.23 60.86 -8.17
CA THR A 841 44.32 60.54 -7.25
C THR A 841 45.68 60.69 -7.92
N THR A 842 46.57 61.50 -7.34
CA THR A 842 47.98 61.58 -7.78
C THR A 842 48.75 60.37 -7.26
N THR A 843 49.67 59.83 -8.07
CA THR A 843 50.45 58.63 -7.75
C THR A 843 51.93 58.86 -8.06
N LEU A 844 52.82 58.13 -7.39
CA LEU A 844 54.27 58.15 -7.65
C LEU A 844 54.75 56.76 -8.08
N THR A 845 55.83 56.69 -8.87
CA THR A 845 56.56 55.43 -9.06
C THR A 845 57.70 55.27 -8.04
N LEU A 846 58.29 54.07 -7.95
CA LEU A 846 59.48 53.84 -7.13
C LEU A 846 60.63 54.80 -7.51
N ASP A 847 60.87 55.01 -8.81
CA ASP A 847 61.87 55.98 -9.29
C ASP A 847 61.59 57.43 -8.84
N ASP A 848 60.31 57.82 -8.76
CA ASP A 848 59.93 59.14 -8.28
C ASP A 848 60.22 59.29 -6.78
N VAL A 849 60.00 58.22 -6.00
CA VAL A 849 60.31 58.17 -4.56
C VAL A 849 61.82 58.25 -4.32
N ASP A 850 62.62 57.53 -5.10
CA ASP A 850 64.08 57.57 -4.99
C ASP A 850 64.65 58.95 -5.33
N ARG A 851 64.13 59.61 -6.38
CA ARG A 851 64.48 61.00 -6.71
C ARG A 851 64.12 62.00 -5.60
N GLN A 852 63.15 61.67 -4.75
CA GLN A 852 62.66 62.51 -3.64
C GLN A 852 63.28 62.16 -2.27
N GLY A 853 64.30 61.30 -2.22
CA GLY A 853 65.01 60.96 -0.98
C GLY A 853 64.57 59.66 -0.31
N GLY A 854 63.81 58.81 -1.00
CA GLY A 854 63.59 57.40 -0.66
C GLY A 854 62.52 57.10 0.42
N ALA A 855 61.92 58.12 1.03
CA ALA A 855 60.83 57.94 1.99
C ALA A 855 59.48 57.78 1.28
N LEU A 856 58.68 56.77 1.67
CA LEU A 856 57.35 56.57 1.10
C LEU A 856 56.39 57.66 1.65
N PRO A 857 55.69 58.41 0.78
CA PRO A 857 54.78 59.47 1.21
C PRO A 857 53.52 58.91 1.91
N LEU A 858 52.91 59.74 2.75
CA LEU A 858 51.58 59.51 3.30
C LEU A 858 50.52 60.03 2.32
N GLY A 859 49.45 59.27 2.12
CA GLY A 859 48.29 59.68 1.33
C GLY A 859 48.49 59.73 -0.20
N ILE A 860 49.68 59.41 -0.70
CA ILE A 860 49.96 59.31 -2.14
C ILE A 860 50.32 57.86 -2.46
N PRO A 861 49.52 57.14 -3.27
CA PRO A 861 49.82 55.76 -3.63
C PRO A 861 51.12 55.66 -4.45
N VAL A 862 52.00 54.74 -4.05
CA VAL A 862 53.24 54.43 -4.77
C VAL A 862 53.03 53.16 -5.59
N ILE A 863 53.19 53.24 -6.91
CA ILE A 863 52.92 52.16 -7.84
C ILE A 863 54.24 51.66 -8.44
N GLY A 864 54.43 50.35 -8.48
CA GLY A 864 55.57 49.71 -9.13
C GLY A 864 55.18 48.37 -9.73
N ASP A 865 55.96 47.90 -10.70
CA ASP A 865 55.86 46.52 -11.13
C ASP A 865 56.40 45.58 -10.04
N ILE A 866 56.02 44.32 -10.09
CA ILE A 866 56.40 43.29 -9.11
C ILE A 866 57.92 43.17 -9.04
N ASP A 867 58.59 43.16 -10.19
CA ASP A 867 60.06 43.05 -10.26
C ASP A 867 60.77 44.29 -9.69
N ASP A 868 60.22 45.49 -9.91
CA ASP A 868 60.77 46.74 -9.38
C ASP A 868 60.72 46.73 -7.83
N TRP A 869 59.59 46.29 -7.27
CA TRP A 869 59.44 46.14 -5.81
C TRP A 869 60.39 45.08 -5.23
N LEU A 870 60.67 44.01 -5.97
CA LEU A 870 61.61 42.97 -5.53
C LEU A 870 63.07 43.42 -5.67
N ALA A 871 63.39 44.29 -6.62
CA ALA A 871 64.72 44.86 -6.81
C ALA A 871 65.07 45.87 -5.71
N ASP A 872 64.11 46.71 -5.28
CA ASP A 872 64.28 47.62 -4.14
C ASP A 872 63.75 47.03 -2.82
N PHE A 873 64.57 46.17 -2.23
CA PHE A 873 64.31 45.58 -0.91
C PHE A 873 64.06 46.64 0.19
N GLY A 874 64.65 47.83 0.06
CA GLY A 874 64.52 48.90 1.05
C GLY A 874 63.12 49.50 1.04
N ALA A 875 62.61 49.89 -0.14
CA ALA A 875 61.26 50.41 -0.30
C ALA A 875 60.20 49.37 0.07
N LEU A 876 60.39 48.10 -0.33
CA LEU A 876 59.47 47.02 0.00
C LEU A 876 59.39 46.75 1.52
N ASP A 877 60.52 46.77 2.24
CA ASP A 877 60.55 46.56 3.70
C ASP A 877 59.97 47.76 4.47
N ARG A 878 60.04 48.98 3.90
CA ARG A 878 59.30 50.14 4.41
C ARG A 878 57.79 49.96 4.19
N ALA A 879 57.37 49.65 2.96
CA ALA A 879 55.96 49.45 2.61
C ALA A 879 55.27 48.40 3.51
N ARG A 880 55.94 47.28 3.79
CA ARG A 880 55.40 46.23 4.68
C ARG A 880 55.26 46.65 6.14
N ARG A 881 56.09 47.58 6.63
CA ARG A 881 56.14 47.99 8.04
C ARG A 881 55.31 49.23 8.35
N SER A 882 55.15 50.13 7.39
CA SER A 882 54.54 51.45 7.60
C SER A 882 53.24 51.68 6.84
N GLY A 883 52.77 50.73 6.03
CA GLY A 883 51.62 50.93 5.17
C GLY A 883 50.93 49.65 4.70
N ARG A 884 49.87 49.83 3.90
CA ARG A 884 49.14 48.75 3.25
C ARG A 884 49.80 48.43 1.90
N LEU A 885 50.05 47.15 1.64
CA LEU A 885 50.55 46.68 0.35
C LEU A 885 49.38 46.07 -0.43
N LEU A 886 49.03 46.68 -1.56
CA LEU A 886 48.05 46.17 -2.50
C LEU A 886 48.76 45.42 -3.62
N VAL A 887 48.41 44.16 -3.83
CA VAL A 887 48.95 43.35 -4.92
C VAL A 887 47.83 43.07 -5.92
N HIS A 888 47.95 43.63 -7.11
CA HIS A 888 46.93 43.63 -8.15
C HIS A 888 47.45 43.01 -9.44
N ALA A 889 46.61 42.27 -10.19
CA ALA A 889 46.99 41.59 -11.43
C ALA A 889 48.29 40.76 -11.29
N ALA A 890 48.43 40.02 -10.19
CA ALA A 890 49.60 39.22 -9.87
C ALA A 890 49.22 37.76 -9.56
N SER A 891 50.21 36.87 -9.53
CA SER A 891 50.03 35.48 -9.12
C SER A 891 50.19 35.32 -7.58
N PRO A 892 49.69 34.21 -7.01
CA PRO A 892 50.00 33.86 -5.62
C PRO A 892 51.51 33.80 -5.32
N ALA A 893 52.32 33.36 -6.28
CA ALA A 893 53.78 33.31 -6.14
C ALA A 893 54.39 34.71 -5.93
N ASP A 894 53.86 35.71 -6.65
CA ASP A 894 54.29 37.10 -6.53
C ASP A 894 53.94 37.66 -5.15
N VAL A 895 52.74 37.39 -4.64
CA VAL A 895 52.36 37.76 -3.27
C VAL A 895 53.32 37.15 -2.27
N ARG A 896 53.70 35.87 -2.42
CA ARG A 896 54.64 35.22 -1.49
C ARG A 896 56.04 35.81 -1.59
N ALA A 897 56.52 36.15 -2.79
CA ALA A 897 57.79 36.86 -2.97
C ALA A 897 57.75 38.25 -2.31
N LEU A 898 56.65 38.98 -2.52
CA LEU A 898 56.42 40.33 -2.03
C LEU A 898 56.05 40.44 -0.55
N THR A 899 55.66 39.37 0.14
CA THR A 899 55.20 39.45 1.54
C THR A 899 55.83 38.42 2.49
N ARG A 900 56.43 37.35 1.94
CA ARG A 900 56.85 36.15 2.68
C ARG A 900 55.72 35.41 3.41
N ILE A 901 54.47 35.75 3.15
CA ILE A 901 53.30 35.07 3.71
C ILE A 901 53.18 33.70 3.04
N ARG A 902 53.13 32.62 3.85
CA ARG A 902 53.02 31.24 3.36
C ARG A 902 51.66 30.59 3.62
N ARG A 903 50.72 31.34 4.20
CA ARG A 903 49.35 30.85 4.44
C ARG A 903 48.55 30.83 3.13
N PRO A 904 47.43 30.10 3.07
CA PRO A 904 46.53 30.10 1.91
C PRO A 904 46.12 31.52 1.52
N LEU A 905 46.16 31.83 0.22
CA LEU A 905 45.71 33.11 -0.32
C LEU A 905 44.30 32.93 -0.90
N PRO A 906 43.34 33.81 -0.54
CA PRO A 906 42.01 33.72 -1.12
C PRO A 906 42.08 33.99 -2.64
N PRO A 907 41.42 33.18 -3.48
CA PRO A 907 41.40 33.41 -4.92
C PRO A 907 40.67 34.72 -5.23
N LEU A 908 41.13 35.41 -6.28
CA LEU A 908 40.55 36.66 -6.79
C LEU A 908 39.53 36.37 -7.90
N ASP A 909 38.45 37.14 -7.96
CA ASP A 909 37.50 37.13 -9.07
C ASP A 909 38.02 38.04 -10.20
N PRO A 910 38.41 37.49 -11.37
CA PRO A 910 38.91 38.29 -12.48
C PRO A 910 37.84 39.20 -13.09
N ARG A 911 36.56 39.04 -12.74
CA ARG A 911 35.44 39.88 -13.23
C ARG A 911 35.19 41.12 -12.37
N ARG A 912 35.71 41.17 -11.14
CA ARG A 912 35.42 42.23 -10.14
C ARG A 912 36.60 43.17 -9.87
N ASP A 913 37.62 43.16 -10.74
CA ASP A 913 38.92 43.87 -10.56
C ASP A 913 39.41 43.81 -9.11
N GLU A 914 39.56 42.58 -8.60
CA GLU A 914 39.96 42.36 -7.22
C GLU A 914 41.49 42.37 -7.07
N ALA A 915 41.94 42.70 -5.86
CA ALA A 915 43.33 42.67 -5.46
C ALA A 915 43.48 42.07 -4.05
N TRP A 916 44.69 41.62 -3.72
CA TRP A 916 45.04 41.29 -2.34
C TRP A 916 45.49 42.55 -1.62
N CYS A 917 44.82 42.89 -0.52
CA CYS A 917 45.30 43.90 0.40
C CYS A 917 46.01 43.22 1.56
N ILE A 918 47.29 43.56 1.76
CA ILE A 918 48.10 43.08 2.87
C ILE A 918 48.26 44.22 3.87
N ASP A 919 47.76 43.98 5.08
CA ASP A 919 47.90 44.88 6.23
C ASP A 919 48.56 44.10 7.38
N GLY A 920 49.85 44.37 7.59
CA GLY A 920 50.69 43.59 8.49
C GLY A 920 50.78 42.11 8.08
N ARG A 921 50.07 41.24 8.82
CA ARG A 921 49.98 39.78 8.52
C ARG A 921 48.63 39.38 7.95
N GLU A 922 47.68 40.31 7.89
CA GLU A 922 46.36 40.07 7.33
C GLU A 922 46.39 40.22 5.81
N VAL A 923 45.58 39.43 5.13
CA VAL A 923 45.48 39.36 3.68
C VAL A 923 44.00 39.27 3.41
N THR A 924 43.45 40.32 2.85
CA THR A 924 42.03 40.43 2.54
C THR A 924 41.85 40.65 1.05
N ARG A 925 40.67 40.26 0.56
CA ARG A 925 40.26 40.53 -0.80
C ARG A 925 39.56 41.88 -0.84
N VAL A 926 39.92 42.69 -1.82
CA VAL A 926 39.38 44.05 -1.96
C VAL A 926 39.09 44.33 -3.42
N THR A 927 38.08 45.16 -3.69
CA THR A 927 37.83 45.71 -5.02
C THR A 927 38.60 47.01 -5.19
N THR A 928 39.18 47.19 -6.36
CA THR A 928 39.87 48.42 -6.71
C THR A 928 38.87 49.49 -7.17
N PRO A 929 39.16 50.79 -6.97
CA PRO A 929 38.28 51.85 -7.40
C PRO A 929 38.35 52.24 -8.89
N TRP A 930 39.18 51.59 -9.72
CA TRP A 930 39.62 52.12 -11.01
C TRP A 930 39.36 51.23 -12.22
#